data_AF-A0A2M7MAN6-F1
#
_entry.id   AF-A0A2M7MAN6-F1
#
_cell.length_a   1.000
_cell.length_b   1.000
_cell.length_c   1.000
_cell.angle_alpha   90.00
_cell.angle_beta   90.00
_cell.angle_gamma   90.00
#
_symmetry.space_group_name_H-M   'P 1'
#
loop_
_entity.id
_entity.type
_entity.pdbx_description
1 polymer ?
#
loop_
_entity_poly.entity_id
_entity_poly.type
_entity_poly.pdbx_seq_one_letter_code
_entity_poly.pdbx_strand_id
1 'polypeptide(L)'
;MSEQAGQPLKPEKKVYDNDHKCPIKEARLAKLKGRPQSPIRKWLNRLLLVFIGIPVIALLGFVGAISLIDFNQYKPQIEAEFQKMLGYEMNIQGGIEVTPLPFSLQVNQIILKNPPGFSRENLAQIQSLRASLSLTSLFLQRRLDFLGVEFDSPQLYLEVLSSGQKNWQGIKNHLLHAVDNQPSQSGFQKVADPLVADGSSEEALFSWRLDSLIWQNSRVEWVNQQTLTSWTLEKFDLMAFDLTPNQPFKLITNFDLTTSLMAADVSAHLTSWLTLNNRLSQWQLTDWVGNVRLMLPVTAGVPETRVELAGDAASFSSENNLFHVKRAQFRSLESTVMTDFSGSIQAGAVSHQGKMIAKQINLRHWFRHAGIALPMFINDQALTDFSVSLDWSQAPDQLSIEQLVLQLDGSVLQGSVWRKTPAKTGASPKLQFDLTLEGLDLETYRSEIKMPSSDSQSKPSEAGMKTETYLPIGLPIATLQALNAQGQLQGKQLKWWQMQIDTLDLTLAANQGHLTLAPLDATLYGGTLRAKLQLDVTGSTPAYEGSAKFIDLKLLPFLSDGWKMQQLEGILNGHFDFATQGVNGILLTQNMQGNLAVDIRQGHLKGIDFNKLLAGQISSAASKTAFSELKLKSHIQKGRLVLDRLNLNSERFSAIGTGQLSMLKGTFDGKLFTTYHTPPASLETFAGLEIPIKIKGPIEQLRWTLELEKLMNSSANQQKLFERLNNVMGQSVR
;
A
#
# COMPACT_ATOMS: atom_id res chain seq x y z
N MET A 1 -38.60 -66.88 -27.16
CA MET A 1 -38.04 -67.54 -25.96
C MET A 1 -38.31 -66.63 -24.78
N SER A 2 -38.98 -67.18 -23.75
CA SER A 2 -39.09 -66.84 -22.31
C SER A 2 -38.48 -65.52 -21.79
N GLU A 3 -38.99 -64.84 -20.76
CA GLU A 3 -40.16 -65.03 -19.89
C GLU A 3 -40.34 -63.73 -19.07
N GLN A 4 -41.61 -63.33 -18.95
CA GLN A 4 -42.32 -62.66 -17.85
C GLN A 4 -41.83 -61.36 -17.19
N ALA A 5 -42.76 -60.40 -17.30
CA ALA A 5 -42.88 -59.13 -16.62
C ALA A 5 -43.43 -59.26 -15.18
N GLY A 6 -43.02 -58.33 -14.31
CA GLY A 6 -43.63 -58.09 -13.00
C GLY A 6 -43.99 -56.61 -12.84
N GLN A 7 -45.30 -56.31 -12.88
CA GLN A 7 -45.91 -55.04 -12.48
C GLN A 7 -46.44 -55.12 -11.03
N PRO A 8 -46.68 -53.98 -10.36
CA PRO A 8 -46.82 -53.90 -8.90
C PRO A 8 -48.24 -54.21 -8.40
N LEU A 9 -48.34 -54.97 -7.31
CA LEU A 9 -49.59 -55.30 -6.64
C LEU A 9 -49.86 -54.39 -5.42
N LYS A 10 -51.09 -53.89 -5.36
CA LYS A 10 -51.71 -53.21 -4.21
C LYS A 10 -51.77 -54.15 -3.00
N PRO A 11 -51.58 -53.67 -1.75
CA PRO A 11 -51.81 -54.49 -0.58
C PRO A 11 -53.31 -54.63 -0.29
N GLU A 12 -53.77 -55.87 -0.37
CA GLU A 12 -55.10 -56.35 -0.03
C GLU A 12 -55.21 -56.60 1.49
N LYS A 13 -56.35 -56.21 2.08
CA LYS A 13 -56.70 -56.47 3.48
C LYS A 13 -56.72 -57.99 3.75
N LYS A 14 -55.99 -58.44 4.77
CA LYS A 14 -56.22 -59.74 5.42
C LYS A 14 -56.76 -59.53 6.83
N VAL A 15 -58.03 -59.88 6.99
CA VAL A 15 -58.66 -60.20 8.28
C VAL A 15 -58.09 -61.56 8.71
N TYR A 16 -57.46 -61.61 9.88
CA TYR A 16 -57.27 -62.86 10.60
C TYR A 16 -57.76 -62.68 12.03
N ASP A 17 -58.73 -63.53 12.33
CA ASP A 17 -59.34 -63.84 13.61
C ASP A 17 -58.27 -64.31 14.60
N ASN A 18 -58.35 -63.82 15.84
CA ASN A 18 -57.26 -63.83 16.81
C ASN A 18 -57.61 -64.71 18.01
N ASP A 19 -58.12 -65.91 17.74
CA ASP A 19 -58.63 -66.83 18.76
C ASP A 19 -57.68 -68.00 19.05
N HIS A 20 -56.40 -67.71 19.30
CA HIS A 20 -55.44 -68.69 19.83
C HIS A 20 -54.74 -68.15 21.09
N LYS A 21 -55.38 -68.41 22.24
CA LYS A 21 -54.80 -68.17 23.58
C LYS A 21 -53.77 -69.25 23.93
N CYS A 22 -52.51 -68.85 24.09
CA CYS A 22 -51.44 -69.71 24.61
C CYS A 22 -51.47 -69.74 26.15
N PRO A 23 -51.60 -70.91 26.83
CA PRO A 23 -51.95 -70.98 28.26
C PRO A 23 -50.82 -70.62 29.25
N ILE A 24 -49.58 -70.37 28.79
CA ILE A 24 -48.41 -70.24 29.68
C ILE A 24 -48.04 -68.77 29.94
N LYS A 25 -48.45 -67.82 29.08
CA LYS A 25 -48.25 -66.38 29.33
C LYS A 25 -49.26 -65.82 30.34
N GLU A 26 -50.49 -66.33 30.37
CA GLU A 26 -51.51 -65.85 31.32
C GLU A 26 -51.22 -66.28 32.77
N ALA A 27 -50.62 -67.44 33.00
CA ALA A 27 -50.26 -67.89 34.36
C ALA A 27 -49.13 -67.06 35.02
N ARG A 28 -48.22 -66.48 34.23
CA ARG A 28 -47.19 -65.54 34.74
C ARG A 28 -47.69 -64.09 34.84
N LEU A 29 -48.61 -63.64 33.97
CA LEU A 29 -49.24 -62.31 34.06
C LEU A 29 -50.34 -62.24 35.13
N ALA A 30 -51.02 -63.35 35.44
CA ALA A 30 -52.00 -63.43 36.54
C ALA A 30 -51.35 -63.35 37.93
N LYS A 31 -50.08 -63.78 38.08
CA LYS A 31 -49.31 -63.65 39.34
C LYS A 31 -48.75 -62.25 39.62
N LEU A 32 -48.81 -61.32 38.65
CA LEU A 32 -48.39 -59.92 38.81
C LEU A 32 -49.56 -58.95 39.07
N LYS A 33 -50.81 -59.34 38.78
CA LYS A 33 -52.02 -58.53 39.03
C LYS A 33 -52.58 -58.67 40.46
N GLY A 34 -52.08 -59.61 41.26
CA GLY A 34 -52.59 -59.93 42.59
C GLY A 34 -51.67 -59.60 43.78
N ARG A 35 -50.65 -58.75 43.62
CA ARG A 35 -49.94 -58.20 44.79
C ARG A 35 -50.72 -56.98 45.31
N PRO A 36 -51.09 -56.90 46.60
CA PRO A 36 -51.69 -55.70 47.15
C PRO A 36 -50.77 -54.53 46.83
N GLN A 37 -51.30 -53.48 46.19
CA GLN A 37 -50.56 -52.22 46.04
C GLN A 37 -50.11 -51.84 47.45
N SER A 38 -48.81 -51.91 47.72
CA SER A 38 -48.29 -51.48 49.02
C SER A 38 -48.84 -50.07 49.29
N PRO A 39 -49.27 -49.76 50.52
CA PRO A 39 -49.73 -48.41 50.86
C PRO A 39 -48.71 -47.35 50.42
N ILE A 40 -47.42 -47.73 50.40
CA ILE A 40 -46.29 -46.96 49.86
C ILE A 40 -46.43 -46.63 48.38
N ARG A 41 -46.82 -47.54 47.47
CA ARG A 41 -46.96 -47.24 46.03
C ARG A 41 -48.16 -46.33 45.73
N LYS A 42 -49.25 -46.45 46.49
CA LYS A 42 -50.40 -45.52 46.40
C LYS A 42 -50.04 -44.13 46.92
N TRP A 43 -49.30 -44.06 48.03
CA TRP A 43 -48.76 -42.80 48.53
C TRP A 43 -47.70 -42.21 47.60
N LEU A 44 -46.86 -43.03 46.97
CA LEU A 44 -45.87 -42.61 45.98
C LEU A 44 -46.56 -42.05 44.74
N ASN A 45 -47.57 -42.72 44.17
CA ASN A 45 -48.32 -42.19 43.03
C ASN A 45 -49.10 -40.90 43.37
N ARG A 46 -49.63 -40.77 44.60
CA ARG A 46 -50.29 -39.54 45.07
C ARG A 46 -49.29 -38.42 45.30
N LEU A 47 -48.15 -38.71 45.92
CA LEU A 47 -47.04 -37.77 46.07
C LEU A 47 -46.52 -37.33 44.71
N LEU A 48 -46.40 -38.25 43.75
CA LEU A 48 -45.93 -37.97 42.39
C LEU A 48 -46.96 -37.15 41.58
N LEU A 49 -48.26 -37.42 41.75
CA LEU A 49 -49.34 -36.58 41.22
C LEU A 49 -49.38 -35.19 41.85
N VAL A 50 -49.06 -35.06 43.13
CA VAL A 50 -48.96 -33.76 43.81
C VAL A 50 -47.68 -33.02 43.40
N PHE A 51 -46.55 -33.73 43.28
CA PHE A 51 -45.25 -33.19 42.85
C PHE A 51 -45.26 -32.70 41.40
N ILE A 52 -46.07 -33.32 40.53
CA ILE A 52 -46.25 -32.88 39.13
C ILE A 52 -47.45 -31.93 39.01
N GLY A 53 -48.55 -32.21 39.70
CA GLY A 53 -49.79 -31.45 39.60
C GLY A 53 -49.71 -30.04 40.15
N ILE A 54 -49.02 -29.84 41.29
CA ILE A 54 -48.80 -28.49 41.85
C ILE A 54 -48.04 -27.58 40.86
N PRO A 55 -46.87 -27.97 40.29
CA PRO A 55 -46.17 -27.12 39.33
C PRO A 55 -46.98 -26.88 38.06
N VAL A 56 -47.75 -27.86 37.56
CA VAL A 56 -48.63 -27.66 36.39
C VAL A 56 -49.75 -26.66 36.69
N ILE A 57 -50.40 -26.74 37.85
CA ILE A 57 -51.44 -25.78 38.27
C ILE A 57 -50.83 -24.39 38.49
N ALA A 58 -49.66 -24.30 39.13
CA ALA A 58 -48.94 -23.04 39.31
C ALA A 58 -48.55 -22.41 37.97
N LEU A 59 -48.11 -23.23 36.99
CA LEU A 59 -47.79 -22.80 35.64
C LEU A 59 -49.02 -22.24 34.92
N LEU A 60 -50.14 -22.97 34.95
CA LEU A 60 -51.40 -22.54 34.34
C LEU A 60 -51.94 -21.27 35.01
N GLY A 61 -51.84 -21.18 36.34
CA GLY A 61 -52.19 -19.99 37.10
C GLY A 61 -51.31 -18.78 36.74
N PHE A 62 -50.01 -18.99 36.56
CA PHE A 62 -49.05 -17.96 36.14
C PHE A 62 -49.35 -17.46 34.71
N VAL A 63 -49.53 -18.38 33.75
CA VAL A 63 -49.94 -18.04 32.38
C VAL A 63 -51.26 -17.26 32.37
N GLY A 64 -52.24 -17.71 33.17
CA GLY A 64 -53.51 -17.01 33.34
C GLY A 64 -53.34 -15.60 33.95
N ALA A 65 -52.52 -15.45 34.98
CA ALA A 65 -52.26 -14.15 35.62
C ALA A 65 -51.57 -13.16 34.67
N ILE A 66 -50.58 -13.60 33.87
CA ILE A 66 -49.95 -12.75 32.86
C ILE A 66 -50.96 -12.29 31.81
N SER A 67 -51.87 -13.18 31.38
CA SER A 67 -52.88 -12.83 30.38
C SER A 67 -53.88 -11.74 30.83
N LEU A 68 -53.96 -11.46 32.14
CA LEU A 68 -54.81 -10.41 32.71
C LEU A 68 -54.13 -9.03 32.74
N ILE A 69 -52.81 -8.95 32.49
CA ILE A 69 -52.04 -7.71 32.53
C ILE A 69 -51.89 -7.17 31.10
N ASP A 70 -52.42 -5.97 30.82
CA ASP A 70 -52.16 -5.28 29.55
C ASP A 70 -50.85 -4.50 29.63
N PHE A 71 -49.78 -5.06 29.05
CA PHE A 71 -48.47 -4.41 29.03
C PHE A 71 -48.43 -3.17 28.12
N ASN A 72 -49.40 -3.00 27.21
CA ASN A 72 -49.43 -1.86 26.29
C ASN A 72 -49.76 -0.54 27.01
N GLN A 73 -50.38 -0.57 28.19
CA GLN A 73 -50.67 0.64 28.98
C GLN A 73 -49.39 1.36 29.45
N TYR A 74 -48.25 0.65 29.50
CA TYR A 74 -46.97 1.20 29.96
C TYR A 74 -46.17 1.91 28.87
N LYS A 75 -46.57 1.83 27.59
CA LYS A 75 -45.83 2.47 26.49
C LYS A 75 -45.54 3.96 26.72
N PRO A 76 -46.54 4.81 27.09
CA PRO A 76 -46.28 6.24 27.25
C PRO A 76 -45.30 6.54 28.38
N GLN A 77 -45.30 5.72 29.44
CA GLN A 77 -44.36 5.86 30.55
C GLN A 77 -42.93 5.48 30.14
N ILE A 78 -42.78 4.40 29.37
CA ILE A 78 -41.48 3.97 28.83
C ILE A 78 -40.91 5.03 27.89
N GLU A 79 -41.73 5.58 27.01
CA GLU A 79 -41.36 6.66 26.07
C GLU A 79 -40.92 7.93 26.81
N ALA A 80 -41.69 8.36 27.82
CA ALA A 80 -41.37 9.54 28.62
C ALA A 80 -40.07 9.39 29.43
N GLU A 81 -39.85 8.24 30.07
CA GLU A 81 -38.61 8.00 30.81
C GLU A 81 -37.40 7.85 29.87
N PHE A 82 -37.58 7.24 28.69
CA PHE A 82 -36.53 7.17 27.67
C PHE A 82 -36.12 8.58 27.21
N GLN A 83 -37.09 9.44 26.90
CA GLN A 83 -36.83 10.83 26.49
C GLN A 83 -36.14 11.63 27.59
N LYS A 84 -36.56 11.45 28.84
CA LYS A 84 -35.95 12.12 29.99
C LYS A 84 -34.51 11.67 30.24
N MET A 85 -34.21 10.38 30.04
CA MET A 85 -32.87 9.82 30.28
C MET A 85 -31.90 10.07 29.13
N LEU A 86 -32.35 9.99 27.88
CA LEU A 86 -31.46 10.04 26.71
C LEU A 86 -31.60 11.31 25.87
N GLY A 87 -32.68 12.07 26.05
CA GLY A 87 -32.95 13.31 25.33
C GLY A 87 -33.54 13.11 23.92
N TYR A 88 -34.01 11.90 23.59
CA TYR A 88 -34.59 11.58 22.29
C TYR A 88 -36.05 11.17 22.40
N GLU A 89 -36.87 11.62 21.45
CA GLU A 89 -38.26 11.18 21.34
C GLU A 89 -38.31 9.74 20.79
N MET A 90 -38.84 8.81 21.58
CA MET A 90 -39.08 7.43 21.19
C MET A 90 -40.59 7.20 21.09
N ASN A 91 -41.02 6.45 20.06
CA ASN A 91 -42.40 6.05 19.85
C ASN A 91 -42.47 4.53 19.62
N ILE A 92 -43.31 3.85 20.38
CA ILE A 92 -43.58 2.41 20.27
C ILE A 92 -44.91 2.23 19.52
N GLN A 93 -44.84 2.08 18.19
CA GLN A 93 -46.03 1.97 17.34
C GLN A 93 -46.69 0.58 17.42
N GLY A 94 -45.90 -0.46 17.64
CA GLY A 94 -46.35 -1.86 17.71
C GLY A 94 -46.73 -2.29 19.12
N GLY A 95 -47.19 -3.52 19.29
CA GLY A 95 -47.57 -4.09 20.59
C GLY A 95 -46.38 -4.43 21.50
N ILE A 96 -46.62 -4.44 22.81
CA ILE A 96 -45.76 -5.13 23.79
C ILE A 96 -46.39 -6.50 24.06
N GLU A 97 -45.72 -7.55 23.59
CA GLU A 97 -46.15 -8.94 23.74
C GLU A 97 -45.35 -9.64 24.85
N VAL A 98 -46.01 -10.53 25.58
CA VAL A 98 -45.38 -11.28 26.67
C VAL A 98 -45.55 -12.77 26.42
N THR A 99 -44.42 -13.47 26.32
CA THR A 99 -44.39 -14.93 26.28
C THR A 99 -44.12 -15.43 27.70
N PRO A 100 -44.95 -16.31 28.28
CA PRO A 100 -44.77 -16.74 29.66
C PRO A 100 -43.65 -17.78 29.85
N LEU A 101 -43.39 -18.63 28.85
CA LEU A 101 -42.39 -19.72 28.90
C LEU A 101 -41.66 -19.89 27.56
N PRO A 102 -40.35 -19.57 27.47
CA PRO A 102 -39.58 -18.81 28.46
C PRO A 102 -40.17 -17.40 28.65
N PHE A 103 -39.95 -16.81 29.83
CA PHE A 103 -40.52 -15.48 30.13
C PHE A 103 -39.78 -14.39 29.36
N SER A 104 -40.44 -13.78 28.38
CA SER A 104 -39.85 -12.74 27.53
C SER A 104 -40.83 -11.63 27.21
N LEU A 105 -40.35 -10.39 27.21
CA LEU A 105 -41.05 -9.20 26.74
C LEU A 105 -40.58 -8.87 25.33
N GLN A 106 -41.50 -8.73 24.38
CA GLN A 106 -41.20 -8.36 23.00
C GLN A 106 -41.89 -7.03 22.66
N VAL A 107 -41.12 -6.04 22.28
CA VAL A 107 -41.59 -4.71 21.88
C VAL A 107 -41.43 -4.56 20.38
N ASN A 108 -42.52 -4.32 19.66
CA ASN A 108 -42.53 -4.23 18.21
C ASN A 108 -42.59 -2.77 17.72
N GLN A 109 -41.95 -2.48 16.59
CA GLN A 109 -41.95 -1.18 15.89
C GLN A 109 -41.55 0.00 16.78
N ILE A 110 -40.32 -0.04 17.29
CA ILE A 110 -39.74 1.06 18.06
C ILE A 110 -39.12 2.05 17.08
N ILE A 111 -39.52 3.31 17.16
CA ILE A 111 -38.97 4.39 16.35
C ILE A 111 -38.34 5.41 17.27
N LEU A 112 -37.08 5.73 17.00
CA LEU A 112 -36.34 6.78 17.68
C LEU A 112 -36.16 7.95 16.71
N LYS A 113 -36.74 9.11 17.02
CA LYS A 113 -36.65 10.27 16.15
C LYS A 113 -35.27 10.93 16.24
N ASN A 114 -34.84 11.50 15.12
CA ASN A 114 -33.69 12.39 15.12
C ASN A 114 -34.05 13.72 15.80
N PRO A 115 -33.08 14.39 16.44
CA PRO A 115 -33.22 15.80 16.77
C PRO A 115 -33.50 16.64 15.50
N PRO A 116 -34.04 17.85 15.61
CA PRO A 116 -34.25 18.74 14.47
C PRO A 116 -32.93 19.05 13.75
N GLY A 117 -32.95 19.11 12.41
CA GLY A 117 -31.82 19.56 11.59
C GLY A 117 -30.98 18.45 10.93
N PHE A 118 -31.33 17.18 11.14
CA PHE A 118 -30.73 16.03 10.42
C PHE A 118 -31.55 15.62 9.19
N SER A 119 -30.91 14.95 8.24
CA SER A 119 -31.47 14.67 6.91
C SER A 119 -32.57 13.61 6.92
N ARG A 120 -32.59 12.73 7.93
CA ARG A 120 -33.64 11.73 8.14
C ARG A 120 -34.48 12.10 9.35
N GLU A 121 -35.78 11.78 9.29
CA GLU A 121 -36.70 11.97 10.41
C GLU A 121 -36.33 11.09 11.62
N ASN A 122 -35.90 9.85 11.37
CA ASN A 122 -35.64 8.84 12.40
C ASN A 122 -34.14 8.55 12.54
N LEU A 123 -33.65 8.52 13.77
CA LEU A 123 -32.30 8.07 14.13
C LEU A 123 -32.19 6.55 14.06
N ALA A 124 -33.19 5.88 14.64
CA ALA A 124 -33.25 4.43 14.67
C ALA A 124 -34.68 3.93 14.45
N GLN A 125 -34.81 2.78 13.81
CA GLN A 125 -36.05 2.02 13.73
C GLN A 125 -35.72 0.57 14.07
N ILE A 126 -36.46 -0.04 14.97
CA ILE A 126 -36.24 -1.43 15.40
C ILE A 126 -37.57 -2.16 15.20
N GLN A 127 -37.56 -3.18 14.35
CA GLN A 127 -38.78 -3.94 14.06
C GLN A 127 -39.25 -4.72 15.28
N SER A 128 -38.33 -5.39 15.98
CA SER A 128 -38.63 -6.07 17.23
C SER A 128 -37.44 -6.06 18.18
N LEU A 129 -37.72 -5.84 19.46
CA LEU A 129 -36.79 -6.01 20.57
C LEU A 129 -37.37 -7.04 21.53
N ARG A 130 -36.73 -8.19 21.67
CA ARG A 130 -37.09 -9.20 22.66
C ARG A 130 -36.09 -9.21 23.81
N ALA A 131 -36.60 -9.11 25.02
CA ALA A 131 -35.85 -9.24 26.25
C ALA A 131 -36.36 -10.45 27.04
N SER A 132 -35.54 -11.49 27.15
CA SER A 132 -35.80 -12.66 27.98
C SER A 132 -35.35 -12.39 29.41
N LEU A 133 -36.17 -12.75 30.39
CA LEU A 133 -35.99 -12.41 31.80
C LEU A 133 -36.00 -13.66 32.69
N SER A 134 -35.21 -13.66 33.75
CA SER A 134 -35.16 -14.75 34.73
C SER A 134 -36.38 -14.74 35.66
N LEU A 135 -37.24 -15.76 35.58
CA LEU A 135 -38.39 -15.90 36.49
C LEU A 135 -37.98 -16.02 37.96
N THR A 136 -36.89 -16.72 38.24
CA THR A 136 -36.39 -16.88 39.61
C THR A 136 -35.86 -15.56 40.16
N SER A 137 -35.08 -14.83 39.39
CA SER A 137 -34.59 -13.50 39.79
C SER A 137 -35.76 -12.53 39.96
N LEU A 138 -36.72 -12.50 39.03
CA LEU A 138 -37.83 -11.56 39.05
C LEU A 138 -38.80 -11.81 40.23
N PHE A 139 -39.22 -13.06 40.45
CA PHE A 139 -40.27 -13.36 41.44
C PHE A 139 -39.75 -13.81 42.81
N LEU A 140 -38.62 -14.53 42.88
CA LEU A 140 -38.05 -14.95 44.17
C LEU A 140 -37.08 -13.89 44.71
N GLN A 141 -36.21 -13.33 43.85
CA GLN A 141 -35.18 -12.38 44.28
C GLN A 141 -35.60 -10.91 44.15
N ARG A 142 -36.69 -10.62 43.41
CA ARG A 142 -37.17 -9.28 43.07
C ARG A 142 -36.10 -8.42 42.36
N ARG A 143 -35.29 -9.06 41.52
CA ARG A 143 -34.23 -8.45 40.70
C ARG A 143 -34.57 -8.59 39.22
N LEU A 144 -34.27 -7.56 38.44
CA LEU A 144 -34.43 -7.57 36.99
C LEU A 144 -33.15 -8.09 36.35
N ASP A 145 -33.10 -9.39 36.06
CA ASP A 145 -31.99 -10.03 35.37
C ASP A 145 -32.43 -10.48 33.97
N PHE A 146 -31.69 -10.02 32.96
CA PHE A 146 -31.88 -10.41 31.57
C PHE A 146 -31.16 -11.73 31.30
N LEU A 147 -31.88 -12.71 30.75
CA LEU A 147 -31.30 -13.94 30.22
C LEU A 147 -30.83 -13.76 28.78
N GLY A 148 -31.53 -12.95 27.98
CA GLY A 148 -31.11 -12.73 26.60
C GLY A 148 -31.76 -11.52 25.98
N VAL A 149 -31.08 -10.92 25.01
CA VAL A 149 -31.57 -9.75 24.28
C VAL A 149 -31.44 -10.00 22.79
N GLU A 150 -32.55 -9.85 22.06
CA GLU A 150 -32.62 -10.05 20.62
C GLU A 150 -33.16 -8.79 19.94
N PHE A 151 -32.39 -8.24 19.01
CA PHE A 151 -32.80 -7.16 18.12
C PHE A 151 -33.04 -7.72 16.73
N ASP A 152 -34.25 -7.56 16.21
CA ASP A 152 -34.61 -7.90 14.84
C ASP A 152 -34.73 -6.66 13.97
N SER A 153 -34.02 -6.69 12.86
CA SER A 153 -34.00 -5.68 11.80
C SER A 153 -33.81 -4.23 12.30
N PRO A 154 -32.81 -3.96 13.17
CA PRO A 154 -32.53 -2.60 13.60
C PRO A 154 -31.88 -1.81 12.45
N GLN A 155 -32.47 -0.67 12.17
CA GLN A 155 -32.04 0.30 11.17
C GLN A 155 -31.53 1.54 11.89
N LEU A 156 -30.24 1.83 11.75
CA LEU A 156 -29.59 2.98 12.38
C LEU A 156 -29.14 3.96 11.29
N TYR A 157 -29.45 5.24 11.47
CA TYR A 157 -28.97 6.32 10.63
C TYR A 157 -28.10 7.25 11.47
N LEU A 158 -26.80 7.26 11.18
CA LEU A 158 -25.78 8.02 11.87
C LEU A 158 -25.27 9.13 10.95
N GLU A 159 -25.59 10.38 11.28
CA GLU A 159 -25.15 11.55 10.52
C GLU A 159 -24.26 12.51 11.32
N VAL A 160 -23.18 12.97 10.66
CA VAL A 160 -22.37 14.12 11.07
C VAL A 160 -22.65 15.28 10.12
N LEU A 161 -23.25 16.35 10.64
CA LEU A 161 -23.54 17.56 9.87
C LEU A 161 -22.26 18.32 9.51
N SER A 162 -22.36 19.25 8.56
CA SER A 162 -21.28 20.19 8.22
C SER A 162 -20.76 20.98 9.43
N SER A 163 -21.63 21.26 10.42
CA SER A 163 -21.30 21.90 11.70
C SER A 163 -20.46 21.02 12.65
N GLY A 164 -20.33 19.72 12.38
CA GLY A 164 -19.68 18.73 13.24
C GLY A 164 -20.59 18.13 14.32
N GLN A 165 -21.84 18.59 14.41
CA GLN A 165 -22.86 17.99 15.28
C GLN A 165 -23.22 16.57 14.81
N LYS A 166 -23.39 15.66 15.76
CA LYS A 166 -23.71 14.24 15.51
C LYS A 166 -25.09 13.93 16.04
N ASN A 167 -25.94 13.25 15.27
CA ASN A 167 -27.29 12.93 15.74
C ASN A 167 -27.30 11.97 16.94
N TRP A 168 -26.25 11.19 17.18
CA TRP A 168 -26.12 10.30 18.34
C TRP A 168 -25.40 10.90 19.56
N GLN A 169 -25.11 12.20 19.56
CA GLN A 169 -24.27 12.83 20.59
C GLN A 169 -24.88 12.75 22.00
N GLY A 170 -26.21 12.86 22.14
CA GLY A 170 -26.89 12.73 23.43
C GLY A 170 -26.74 11.34 24.04
N ILE A 171 -26.85 10.30 23.20
CA ILE A 171 -26.68 8.89 23.62
C ILE A 171 -25.25 8.67 24.14
N LYS A 172 -24.25 9.18 23.41
CA LYS A 172 -22.83 9.06 23.81
C LYS A 172 -22.57 9.68 25.18
N ASN A 173 -23.06 10.90 25.41
CA ASN A 173 -22.83 11.60 26.68
C ASN A 173 -23.44 10.82 27.85
N HIS A 174 -24.66 10.30 27.69
CA HIS A 174 -25.31 9.51 28.75
C HIS A 174 -24.67 8.15 28.99
N LEU A 175 -24.27 7.42 27.95
CA LEU A 175 -23.58 6.13 28.11
C LEU A 175 -22.23 6.28 28.80
N LEU A 176 -21.45 7.33 28.46
CA LEU A 176 -20.17 7.59 29.12
C LEU A 176 -20.35 7.97 30.60
N HIS A 177 -21.39 8.73 30.95
CA HIS A 177 -21.69 9.07 32.35
C HIS A 177 -22.32 7.92 33.16
N ALA A 178 -23.00 6.97 32.51
CA ALA A 178 -23.61 5.80 33.15
C ALA A 178 -22.61 4.69 33.48
N VAL A 179 -21.44 4.67 32.82
CA VAL A 179 -20.34 3.75 33.17
C VAL A 179 -19.54 4.25 34.39
N ASP A 180 -19.47 5.57 34.58
CA ASP A 180 -18.78 6.18 35.74
C ASP A 180 -19.63 6.24 37.01
N ASN A 181 -20.97 6.25 36.88
CA ASN A 181 -21.89 6.26 38.02
C ASN A 181 -22.61 4.93 38.15
N GLN A 182 -22.56 4.33 39.35
CA GLN A 182 -23.26 3.09 39.69
C GLN A 182 -24.74 3.16 39.25
N PRO A 183 -25.31 2.06 38.70
CA PRO A 183 -26.74 2.00 38.48
C PRO A 183 -27.44 2.04 39.84
N SER A 184 -28.04 3.19 40.16
CA SER A 184 -29.00 3.32 41.25
C SER A 184 -30.04 2.21 41.09
N GLN A 185 -30.20 1.39 42.12
CA GLN A 185 -31.13 0.27 42.14
C GLN A 185 -32.50 0.69 41.64
N SER A 186 -32.81 0.38 40.39
CA SER A 186 -34.15 0.47 39.83
C SER A 186 -34.88 -0.84 40.15
N GLY A 187 -35.02 -1.13 41.44
CA GLY A 187 -36.04 -2.04 41.93
C GLY A 187 -37.36 -1.27 42.01
N PHE A 188 -38.49 -1.97 41.90
CA PHE A 188 -39.81 -1.39 42.14
C PHE A 188 -39.81 -0.59 43.44
N GLN A 189 -39.88 0.74 43.33
CA GLN A 189 -39.84 1.64 44.47
C GLN A 189 -41.18 1.53 45.20
N LYS A 190 -41.16 0.88 46.36
CA LYS A 190 -42.32 0.82 47.25
C LYS A 190 -42.53 2.21 47.84
N VAL A 191 -43.65 2.85 47.53
CA VAL A 191 -44.07 4.08 48.20
C VAL A 191 -44.42 3.73 49.66
N ALA A 192 -43.62 4.25 50.60
CA ALA A 192 -43.88 4.56 52.03
C ALA A 192 -42.80 4.05 53.03
N ASP A 193 -41.99 5.01 53.51
CA ASP A 193 -41.45 5.29 54.88
C ASP A 193 -40.49 4.34 55.65
N PRO A 194 -39.65 4.90 56.58
CA PRO A 194 -38.19 4.73 56.50
C PRO A 194 -37.52 3.97 57.67
N LEU A 195 -36.18 3.85 57.53
CA LEU A 195 -35.14 3.56 58.54
C LEU A 195 -34.99 2.09 59.02
N VAL A 196 -34.00 1.38 58.46
CA VAL A 196 -32.90 0.76 59.24
C VAL A 196 -31.65 0.79 58.36
N ALA A 197 -30.59 1.45 58.84
CA ALA A 197 -29.26 1.34 58.30
C ALA A 197 -28.65 0.02 58.81
N ASP A 198 -28.22 -0.85 57.89
CA ASP A 198 -27.32 -1.94 58.23
C ASP A 198 -26.14 -1.93 57.26
N GLY A 199 -24.96 -1.86 57.85
CA GLY A 199 -23.68 -1.77 57.17
C GLY A 199 -23.28 -3.12 56.62
N SER A 200 -23.22 -3.22 55.29
CA SER A 200 -22.31 -4.11 54.57
C SER A 200 -22.21 -3.60 53.13
N SER A 201 -21.45 -2.53 52.95
CA SER A 201 -20.97 -2.11 51.63
C SER A 201 -19.85 -3.06 51.21
N GLU A 202 -20.18 -4.32 50.92
CA GLU A 202 -19.47 -5.05 49.88
C GLU A 202 -19.98 -4.48 48.57
N GLU A 203 -19.06 -3.91 47.81
CA GLU A 203 -19.28 -3.33 46.49
C GLU A 203 -20.22 -4.24 45.68
N ALA A 204 -21.41 -3.75 45.36
CA ALA A 204 -22.26 -4.36 44.36
C ALA A 204 -21.54 -4.23 43.01
N LEU A 205 -20.61 -5.15 42.76
CA LEU A 205 -19.92 -5.32 41.50
C LEU A 205 -21.00 -5.57 40.45
N PHE A 206 -21.17 -4.62 39.53
CA PHE A 206 -21.99 -4.80 38.34
C PHE A 206 -21.65 -6.15 37.71
N SER A 207 -22.58 -7.10 37.81
CA SER A 207 -22.44 -8.46 37.28
C SER A 207 -23.50 -8.65 36.22
N TRP A 208 -23.07 -8.70 34.96
CA TRP A 208 -23.94 -9.03 33.84
C TRP A 208 -23.76 -10.50 33.49
N ARG A 209 -24.83 -11.18 33.09
CA ARG A 209 -24.80 -12.53 32.52
C ARG A 209 -25.93 -12.61 31.52
N LEU A 210 -25.63 -13.07 30.31
CA LEU A 210 -26.61 -13.24 29.24
C LEU A 210 -26.40 -14.62 28.61
N ASP A 211 -27.44 -15.43 28.53
CA ASP A 211 -27.45 -16.68 27.77
C ASP A 211 -27.35 -16.40 26.26
N SER A 212 -27.94 -15.30 25.77
CA SER A 212 -27.81 -14.88 24.37
C SER A 212 -27.82 -13.37 24.17
N LEU A 213 -27.02 -12.90 23.21
CA LEU A 213 -27.11 -11.57 22.62
C LEU A 213 -27.17 -11.73 21.10
N ILE A 214 -28.31 -11.34 20.53
CA ILE A 214 -28.60 -11.51 19.12
C ILE A 214 -28.97 -10.16 18.51
N TRP A 215 -28.33 -9.84 17.39
CA TRP A 215 -28.62 -8.68 16.58
C TRP A 215 -28.71 -9.18 15.14
N GLN A 216 -29.84 -9.03 14.46
CA GLN A 216 -30.06 -9.67 13.16
C GLN A 216 -30.65 -8.70 12.13
N ASN A 217 -30.32 -8.94 10.86
CA ASN A 217 -30.83 -8.22 9.69
C ASN A 217 -30.65 -6.70 9.80
N SER A 218 -29.56 -6.28 10.43
CA SER A 218 -29.37 -4.87 10.72
C SER A 218 -28.86 -4.10 9.52
N ARG A 219 -29.29 -2.84 9.47
CA ARG A 219 -28.81 -1.84 8.54
C ARG A 219 -28.26 -0.63 9.31
N VAL A 220 -27.02 -0.26 9.03
CA VAL A 220 -26.39 0.95 9.59
C VAL A 220 -25.94 1.83 8.45
N GLU A 221 -26.62 2.96 8.28
CA GLU A 221 -26.20 4.03 7.37
C GLU A 221 -25.37 5.04 8.16
N TRP A 222 -24.17 5.35 7.68
CA TRP A 222 -23.36 6.43 8.21
C TRP A 222 -23.03 7.44 7.13
N VAL A 223 -23.21 8.71 7.45
CA VAL A 223 -22.97 9.84 6.56
C VAL A 223 -22.19 10.92 7.30
N ASN A 224 -21.10 11.38 6.70
CA ASN A 224 -20.32 12.50 7.22
C ASN A 224 -20.21 13.60 6.17
N GLN A 225 -20.96 14.67 6.39
CA GLN A 225 -21.02 15.82 5.47
C GLN A 225 -19.74 16.66 5.50
N GLN A 226 -18.93 16.59 6.56
CA GLN A 226 -17.66 17.34 6.65
C GLN A 226 -16.59 16.76 5.73
N THR A 227 -16.59 15.44 5.57
CA THR A 227 -15.61 14.70 4.76
C THR A 227 -16.19 14.19 3.44
N LEU A 228 -17.49 14.39 3.22
CA LEU A 228 -18.24 13.85 2.08
C LEU A 228 -18.08 12.33 1.95
N THR A 229 -18.08 11.64 3.09
CA THR A 229 -17.94 10.18 3.14
C THR A 229 -19.22 9.52 3.63
N SER A 230 -19.52 8.36 3.06
CA SER A 230 -20.63 7.53 3.52
C SER A 230 -20.28 6.04 3.48
N TRP A 231 -20.95 5.29 4.34
CA TRP A 231 -20.96 3.84 4.25
C TRP A 231 -22.30 3.29 4.74
N THR A 232 -22.67 2.15 4.18
CA THR A 232 -23.88 1.42 4.55
C THR A 232 -23.48 0.00 4.86
N LEU A 233 -23.75 -0.40 6.10
CA LEU A 233 -23.65 -1.78 6.56
C LEU A 233 -25.04 -2.40 6.43
N GLU A 234 -25.18 -3.52 5.73
CA GLU A 234 -26.43 -4.27 5.57
C GLU A 234 -26.22 -5.72 5.99
N LYS A 235 -27.33 -6.41 6.30
CA LYS A 235 -27.32 -7.81 6.77
C LYS A 235 -26.31 -8.02 7.90
N PHE A 236 -26.19 -7.01 8.76
CA PHE A 236 -25.32 -7.10 9.91
C PHE A 236 -25.98 -7.99 10.96
N ASP A 237 -25.38 -9.17 11.15
CA ASP A 237 -25.76 -10.10 12.19
C ASP A 237 -24.63 -10.20 13.22
N LEU A 238 -24.99 -10.20 14.50
CA LEU A 238 -24.11 -10.49 15.61
C LEU A 238 -24.80 -11.51 16.51
N MET A 239 -24.13 -12.62 16.75
CA MET A 239 -24.63 -13.68 17.63
C MET A 239 -23.54 -14.03 18.65
N ALA A 240 -23.91 -13.91 19.93
CA ALA A 240 -23.11 -14.34 21.05
C ALA A 240 -23.98 -15.16 22.02
N PHE A 241 -23.39 -16.20 22.62
CA PHE A 241 -24.08 -17.15 23.50
C PHE A 241 -23.26 -17.37 24.77
N ASP A 242 -23.94 -17.65 25.88
CA ASP A 242 -23.32 -17.92 27.19
C ASP A 242 -22.37 -16.80 27.67
N LEU A 243 -22.73 -15.53 27.42
CA LEU A 243 -21.92 -14.38 27.75
C LEU A 243 -21.80 -14.25 29.27
N THR A 244 -20.63 -14.61 29.78
CA THR A 244 -20.27 -14.54 31.19
C THR A 244 -18.98 -13.73 31.35
N PRO A 245 -18.91 -12.79 32.31
CA PRO A 245 -17.71 -12.00 32.54
C PRO A 245 -16.47 -12.87 32.82
N ASN A 246 -15.34 -12.47 32.25
CA ASN A 246 -14.04 -13.15 32.33
C ASN A 246 -14.04 -14.60 31.80
N GLN A 247 -15.06 -15.00 31.05
CA GLN A 247 -15.10 -16.29 30.35
C GLN A 247 -15.18 -16.04 28.84
N PRO A 248 -14.46 -16.84 28.03
CA PRO A 248 -14.55 -16.73 26.58
C PRO A 248 -15.90 -17.26 26.10
N PHE A 249 -16.55 -16.50 25.22
CA PHE A 249 -17.77 -16.90 24.54
C PHE A 249 -17.61 -16.75 23.03
N LYS A 250 -18.32 -17.59 22.26
CA LYS A 250 -18.26 -17.54 20.79
C LYS A 250 -19.00 -16.31 20.28
N LEU A 251 -18.35 -15.55 19.41
CA LEU A 251 -18.89 -14.41 18.68
C LEU A 251 -18.88 -14.74 17.18
N ILE A 252 -20.05 -14.61 16.55
CA ILE A 252 -20.22 -14.77 15.11
C ILE A 252 -20.76 -13.45 14.57
N THR A 253 -20.17 -12.98 13.47
CA THR A 253 -20.58 -11.74 12.83
C THR A 253 -20.55 -11.89 11.31
N ASN A 254 -21.55 -11.35 10.64
CA ASN A 254 -21.53 -11.18 9.19
C ASN A 254 -22.12 -9.83 8.79
N PHE A 255 -21.68 -9.29 7.67
CA PHE A 255 -22.23 -8.06 7.10
C PHE A 255 -21.86 -7.91 5.64
N ASP A 256 -22.67 -7.14 4.93
CA ASP A 256 -22.36 -6.52 3.65
C ASP A 256 -22.07 -5.02 3.90
N LEU A 257 -21.01 -4.49 3.31
CA LEU A 257 -20.58 -3.10 3.45
C LEU A 257 -20.40 -2.49 2.05
N THR A 258 -21.11 -1.39 1.83
CA THR A 258 -20.92 -0.50 0.68
C THR A 258 -20.38 0.83 1.19
N THR A 259 -19.37 1.41 0.53
CA THR A 259 -18.75 2.67 0.98
C THR A 259 -18.40 3.58 -0.19
N SER A 260 -18.42 4.89 0.06
CA SER A 260 -17.92 5.88 -0.91
C SER A 260 -16.39 5.93 -1.01
N LEU A 261 -15.67 5.27 -0.10
CA LEU A 261 -14.20 5.30 -0.03
C LEU A 261 -13.52 4.37 -1.05
N MET A 262 -14.22 3.34 -1.50
CA MET A 262 -13.75 2.42 -2.52
C MET A 262 -14.91 2.01 -3.42
N ALA A 263 -14.66 1.83 -4.70
CA ALA A 263 -15.64 1.29 -5.63
C ALA A 263 -15.70 -0.24 -5.53
N ALA A 264 -15.93 -0.78 -4.33
CA ALA A 264 -16.04 -2.21 -4.09
C ALA A 264 -17.10 -2.49 -3.01
N ASP A 265 -17.93 -3.50 -3.27
CA ASP A 265 -18.80 -4.08 -2.24
C ASP A 265 -18.02 -5.12 -1.44
N VAL A 266 -18.25 -5.14 -0.12
CA VAL A 266 -17.52 -5.99 0.82
C VAL A 266 -18.50 -6.88 1.56
N SER A 267 -18.39 -8.20 1.43
CA SER A 267 -19.11 -9.14 2.30
C SER A 267 -18.14 -9.79 3.26
N ALA A 268 -18.41 -9.75 4.55
CA ALA A 268 -17.55 -10.35 5.57
C ALA A 268 -18.32 -11.37 6.42
N HIS A 269 -17.64 -12.46 6.78
CA HIS A 269 -18.08 -13.40 7.80
C HIS A 269 -16.90 -13.65 8.74
N LEU A 270 -17.08 -13.41 10.04
CA LEU A 270 -16.07 -13.48 11.08
C LEU A 270 -16.58 -14.37 12.22
N THR A 271 -15.72 -15.25 12.71
CA THR A 271 -15.94 -16.03 13.94
C THR A 271 -14.75 -15.84 14.87
N SER A 272 -15.02 -15.73 16.17
CA SER A 272 -13.98 -15.54 17.18
C SER A 272 -14.47 -15.97 18.56
N TRP A 273 -13.55 -16.12 19.52
CA TRP A 273 -13.89 -16.17 20.94
C TRP A 273 -13.62 -14.80 21.57
N LEU A 274 -14.58 -14.26 22.29
CA LEU A 274 -14.47 -12.97 22.97
C LEU A 274 -14.56 -13.19 24.49
N THR A 275 -13.65 -12.57 25.22
CA THR A 275 -13.70 -12.46 26.69
C THR A 275 -13.88 -11.00 27.03
N LEU A 276 -14.87 -10.67 27.86
CA LEU A 276 -15.11 -9.33 28.39
C LEU A 276 -15.04 -9.38 29.91
N ASN A 277 -14.40 -8.41 30.54
CA ASN A 277 -14.41 -8.33 32.00
C ASN A 277 -15.73 -7.76 32.55
N ASN A 278 -15.95 -7.86 33.86
CA ASN A 278 -17.17 -7.37 34.50
C ASN A 278 -17.45 -5.88 34.21
N ARG A 279 -16.38 -5.06 34.18
CA ARG A 279 -16.48 -3.61 33.98
C ARG A 279 -16.60 -3.19 32.51
N LEU A 280 -16.52 -4.13 31.57
CA LEU A 280 -16.44 -3.88 30.13
C LEU A 280 -15.24 -2.97 29.73
N SER A 281 -14.25 -2.85 30.62
CA SER A 281 -13.03 -2.06 30.43
C SER A 281 -11.92 -2.86 29.73
N GLN A 282 -12.04 -4.18 29.68
CA GLN A 282 -11.06 -5.06 29.06
C GLN A 282 -11.77 -6.08 28.16
N TRP A 283 -11.25 -6.22 26.95
CA TRP A 283 -11.69 -7.24 26.00
C TRP A 283 -10.51 -7.99 25.39
N GLN A 284 -10.73 -9.27 25.13
CA GLN A 284 -9.78 -10.14 24.45
C GLN A 284 -10.53 -11.01 23.43
N LEU A 285 -10.09 -10.92 22.19
CA LEU A 285 -10.45 -11.79 21.09
C LEU A 285 -9.41 -12.91 20.98
N THR A 286 -9.81 -14.16 20.76
CA THR A 286 -8.91 -15.27 20.43
C THR A 286 -9.44 -16.13 19.29
N ASP A 287 -8.51 -16.79 18.59
CA ASP A 287 -8.78 -17.69 17.44
C ASP A 287 -9.77 -17.08 16.44
N TRP A 288 -9.53 -15.82 16.08
CA TRP A 288 -10.40 -15.12 15.15
C TRP A 288 -10.09 -15.54 13.73
N VAL A 289 -11.12 -15.87 12.97
CA VAL A 289 -11.03 -16.27 11.56
C VAL A 289 -12.17 -15.64 10.80
N GLY A 290 -11.86 -15.02 9.67
CA GLY A 290 -12.84 -14.39 8.81
C GLY A 290 -12.57 -14.61 7.33
N ASN A 291 -13.64 -14.63 6.56
CA ASN A 291 -13.61 -14.61 5.11
C ASN A 291 -14.25 -13.31 4.64
N VAL A 292 -13.51 -12.54 3.86
CA VAL A 292 -13.97 -11.29 3.27
C VAL A 292 -13.96 -11.44 1.75
N ARG A 293 -15.08 -11.09 1.11
CA ARG A 293 -15.21 -11.04 -0.34
C ARG A 293 -15.25 -9.57 -0.75
N LEU A 294 -14.37 -9.21 -1.67
CA LEU A 294 -14.32 -7.88 -2.29
C LEU A 294 -14.79 -8.01 -3.73
N MET A 295 -15.80 -7.22 -4.10
CA MET A 295 -16.43 -7.25 -5.42
C MET A 295 -16.37 -5.86 -6.05
N LEU A 296 -15.57 -5.71 -7.11
CA LEU A 296 -15.56 -4.51 -7.94
C LEU A 296 -16.80 -4.49 -8.86
N PRO A 297 -17.23 -3.31 -9.36
CA PRO A 297 -18.26 -3.20 -10.38
C PRO A 297 -17.97 -4.09 -11.58
N VAL A 298 -19.02 -4.70 -12.15
CA VAL A 298 -18.91 -5.61 -13.32
C VAL A 298 -18.18 -4.96 -14.50
N THR A 299 -18.30 -3.63 -14.65
CA THR A 299 -17.60 -2.84 -15.67
C THR A 299 -16.08 -2.90 -15.57
N ALA A 300 -15.51 -3.23 -14.41
CA ALA A 300 -14.08 -3.39 -14.22
C ALA A 300 -13.53 -4.69 -14.83
N GLY A 301 -14.38 -5.71 -15.08
CA GLY A 301 -13.94 -7.00 -15.62
C GLY A 301 -12.98 -7.79 -14.71
N VAL A 302 -13.05 -7.54 -13.40
CA VAL A 302 -12.20 -8.19 -12.39
C VAL A 302 -13.04 -9.18 -11.56
N PRO A 303 -12.59 -10.43 -11.38
CA PRO A 303 -13.32 -11.41 -10.56
C PRO A 303 -13.34 -11.03 -9.08
N GLU A 304 -14.26 -11.63 -8.31
CA GLU A 304 -14.30 -11.45 -6.85
C GLU A 304 -12.96 -11.82 -6.21
N THR A 305 -12.56 -11.05 -5.19
CA THR A 305 -11.32 -11.30 -4.43
C THR A 305 -11.69 -11.85 -3.07
N ARG A 306 -11.17 -13.05 -2.73
CA ARG A 306 -11.36 -13.65 -1.41
C ARG A 306 -10.15 -13.39 -0.53
N VAL A 307 -10.43 -12.83 0.63
CA VAL A 307 -9.44 -12.51 1.66
C VAL A 307 -9.74 -13.33 2.89
N GLU A 308 -8.79 -14.17 3.28
CA GLU A 308 -8.82 -14.88 4.54
C GLU A 308 -8.11 -14.04 5.60
N LEU A 309 -8.79 -13.81 6.71
CA LEU A 309 -8.31 -13.11 7.89
C LEU A 309 -8.19 -14.13 9.01
N ALA A 310 -7.10 -14.13 9.76
CA ALA A 310 -6.96 -14.99 10.92
C ALA A 310 -6.05 -14.38 11.98
N GLY A 311 -6.19 -14.76 13.24
CA GLY A 311 -5.14 -14.49 14.24
C GLY A 311 -5.40 -15.10 15.60
N ASP A 312 -4.35 -15.13 16.40
CA ASP A 312 -4.35 -15.82 17.69
C ASP A 312 -5.11 -15.05 18.74
N ALA A 313 -4.79 -13.76 18.84
CA ALA A 313 -5.28 -12.91 19.91
C ALA A 313 -5.27 -11.44 19.52
N ALA A 314 -6.30 -10.71 19.95
CA ALA A 314 -6.30 -9.26 19.99
C ALA A 314 -6.89 -8.82 21.32
N SER A 315 -6.31 -7.83 21.99
CA SER A 315 -6.81 -7.38 23.28
C SER A 315 -6.63 -5.89 23.47
N PHE A 316 -7.51 -5.30 24.26
CA PHE A 316 -7.39 -3.92 24.72
C PHE A 316 -7.87 -3.81 26.17
N SER A 317 -7.16 -3.00 26.96
CA SER A 317 -7.53 -2.63 28.33
C SER A 317 -7.57 -1.11 28.43
N SER A 318 -8.75 -0.54 28.67
CA SER A 318 -8.91 0.91 28.86
C SER A 318 -8.34 1.40 30.20
N GLU A 319 -8.19 0.51 31.18
CA GLU A 319 -7.61 0.84 32.50
C GLU A 319 -6.13 1.21 32.39
N ASN A 320 -5.38 0.43 31.61
CA ASN A 320 -3.95 0.67 31.37
C ASN A 320 -3.68 1.31 30.00
N ASN A 321 -4.74 1.50 29.19
CA ASN A 321 -4.68 1.93 27.80
C ASN A 321 -3.72 1.12 26.93
N LEU A 322 -3.64 -0.19 27.15
CA LEU A 322 -2.74 -1.10 26.43
C LEU A 322 -3.51 -1.91 25.40
N PHE A 323 -2.88 -2.15 24.24
CA PHE A 323 -3.39 -3.10 23.25
C PHE A 323 -2.29 -4.05 22.77
N HIS A 324 -2.74 -5.22 22.33
CA HIS A 324 -1.87 -6.27 21.82
C HIS A 324 -2.59 -7.03 20.71
N VAL A 325 -1.85 -7.37 19.65
CA VAL A 325 -2.30 -8.20 18.53
C VAL A 325 -1.22 -9.23 18.25
N LYS A 326 -1.62 -10.50 18.27
CA LYS A 326 -0.76 -11.66 18.08
C LYS A 326 -1.13 -12.39 16.80
N ARG A 327 -0.13 -12.60 15.94
CA ARG A 327 -0.19 -13.33 14.68
C ARG A 327 -1.41 -12.98 13.83
N ALA A 328 -1.69 -11.69 13.67
CA ALA A 328 -2.70 -11.26 12.71
C ALA A 328 -2.21 -11.62 11.30
N GLN A 329 -3.01 -12.36 10.57
CA GLN A 329 -2.69 -12.93 9.28
C GLN A 329 -3.76 -12.55 8.27
N PHE A 330 -3.29 -12.26 7.07
CA PHE A 330 -4.07 -11.97 5.89
C PHE A 330 -3.56 -12.86 4.76
N ARG A 331 -4.45 -13.57 4.06
CA ARG A 331 -4.11 -14.37 2.87
C ARG A 331 -5.08 -14.06 1.75
N SER A 332 -4.55 -13.75 0.58
CA SER A 332 -5.34 -13.55 -0.64
C SER A 332 -4.43 -13.49 -1.85
N LEU A 333 -4.91 -13.89 -3.03
CA LEU A 333 -4.14 -13.80 -4.28
C LEU A 333 -2.72 -14.40 -4.16
N GLU A 334 -2.62 -15.55 -3.47
CA GLU A 334 -1.35 -16.25 -3.14
C GLU A 334 -0.40 -15.47 -2.20
N SER A 335 -0.75 -14.24 -1.85
CA SER A 335 -0.01 -13.40 -0.91
C SER A 335 -0.33 -13.77 0.52
N THR A 336 0.69 -13.71 1.38
CA THR A 336 0.54 -13.87 2.82
C THR A 336 1.15 -12.68 3.54
N VAL A 337 0.37 -12.02 4.39
CA VAL A 337 0.84 -10.98 5.31
C VAL A 337 0.60 -11.47 6.74
N MET A 338 1.61 -11.32 7.59
CA MET A 338 1.54 -11.64 9.01
C MET A 338 2.10 -10.47 9.80
N THR A 339 1.46 -10.14 10.91
CA THR A 339 1.87 -9.04 11.78
C THR A 339 1.58 -9.33 13.25
N ASP A 340 2.50 -8.88 14.10
CA ASP A 340 2.41 -8.91 15.55
C ASP A 340 2.72 -7.50 16.04
N PHE A 341 1.86 -6.94 16.90
CA PHE A 341 2.12 -5.61 17.43
C PHE A 341 1.47 -5.36 18.78
N SER A 342 2.05 -4.43 19.51
CA SER A 342 1.56 -4.01 20.82
C SER A 342 1.80 -2.52 21.01
N GLY A 343 1.02 -1.91 21.89
CA GLY A 343 1.11 -0.47 22.08
C GLY A 343 0.30 0.05 23.25
N SER A 344 0.35 1.37 23.40
CA SER A 344 -0.35 2.10 24.45
C SER A 344 -0.96 3.39 23.92
N ILE A 345 -1.99 3.88 24.61
CA ILE A 345 -2.61 5.18 24.36
C ILE A 345 -2.41 6.04 25.60
N GLN A 346 -1.64 7.13 25.49
CA GLN A 346 -1.35 8.03 26.61
C GLN A 346 -1.69 9.47 26.21
N ALA A 347 -2.59 10.11 26.98
CA ALA A 347 -3.03 11.48 26.73
C ALA A 347 -3.51 11.74 25.28
N GLY A 348 -4.15 10.73 24.66
CA GLY A 348 -4.63 10.79 23.27
C GLY A 348 -3.58 10.50 22.21
N ALA A 349 -2.31 10.33 22.58
CA ALA A 349 -1.25 9.90 21.68
C ALA A 349 -1.11 8.37 21.69
N VAL A 350 -0.89 7.79 20.51
CA VAL A 350 -0.73 6.34 20.33
C VAL A 350 0.76 6.03 20.14
N SER A 351 1.28 5.09 20.92
CA SER A 351 2.59 4.48 20.70
C SER A 351 2.43 2.99 20.44
N HIS A 352 3.16 2.44 19.47
CA HIS A 352 3.11 1.00 19.17
C HIS A 352 4.39 0.51 18.53
N GLN A 353 4.66 -0.78 18.67
CA GLN A 353 5.75 -1.47 18.01
C GLN A 353 5.31 -2.84 17.53
N GLY A 354 5.97 -3.36 16.51
CA GLY A 354 5.62 -4.65 15.96
C GLY A 354 6.55 -5.13 14.86
N LYS A 355 6.20 -6.28 14.31
CA LYS A 355 6.88 -6.93 13.19
C LYS A 355 5.87 -7.26 12.12
N MET A 356 6.22 -7.04 10.86
CA MET A 356 5.40 -7.38 9.71
C MET A 356 6.24 -8.21 8.74
N ILE A 357 5.65 -9.30 8.24
CA ILE A 357 6.21 -10.12 7.19
C ILE A 357 5.15 -10.29 6.11
N ALA A 358 5.48 -9.91 4.89
CA ALA A 358 4.64 -10.02 3.71
C ALA A 358 5.41 -10.79 2.64
N LYS A 359 4.84 -11.89 2.13
CA LYS A 359 5.50 -12.79 1.17
C LYS A 359 4.60 -13.04 -0.04
N GLN A 360 5.24 -13.32 -1.17
CA GLN A 360 4.58 -13.75 -2.41
C GLN A 360 3.53 -12.76 -2.90
N ILE A 361 3.85 -11.46 -2.83
CA ILE A 361 2.94 -10.40 -3.28
C ILE A 361 3.17 -10.15 -4.75
N ASN A 362 2.19 -10.50 -5.57
CA ASN A 362 2.12 -10.05 -6.95
C ASN A 362 1.43 -8.67 -6.99
N LEU A 363 2.24 -7.60 -7.02
CA LEU A 363 1.72 -6.22 -7.01
C LEU A 363 0.82 -5.94 -8.22
N ARG A 364 1.10 -6.52 -9.39
CA ARG A 364 0.26 -6.40 -10.59
C ARG A 364 -1.16 -6.94 -10.35
N HIS A 365 -1.28 -8.09 -9.71
CA HIS A 365 -2.58 -8.66 -9.34
C HIS A 365 -3.28 -7.75 -8.33
N TRP A 366 -2.60 -7.34 -7.27
CA TRP A 366 -3.18 -6.45 -6.25
C TRP A 366 -3.67 -5.13 -6.83
N PHE A 367 -2.89 -4.47 -7.68
CA PHE A 367 -3.30 -3.22 -8.32
C PHE A 367 -4.51 -3.40 -9.23
N ARG A 368 -4.55 -4.47 -10.05
CA ARG A 368 -5.73 -4.82 -10.85
C ARG A 368 -6.97 -5.03 -9.97
N HIS A 369 -6.83 -5.78 -8.88
CA HIS A 369 -7.91 -6.06 -7.93
C HIS A 369 -8.31 -4.87 -7.05
N ALA A 370 -7.45 -3.84 -6.97
CA ALA A 370 -7.75 -2.55 -6.35
C ALA A 370 -8.33 -1.52 -7.33
N GLY A 371 -8.47 -1.85 -8.62
CA GLY A 371 -8.92 -0.91 -9.66
C GLY A 371 -7.87 0.13 -10.05
N ILE A 372 -6.60 -0.09 -9.71
CA ILE A 372 -5.47 0.79 -10.05
C ILE A 372 -4.90 0.35 -11.40
N ALA A 373 -4.98 1.25 -12.39
CA ALA A 373 -4.43 1.00 -13.71
C ALA A 373 -2.89 1.12 -13.69
N LEU A 374 -2.21 0.08 -14.16
CA LEU A 374 -0.76 0.08 -14.37
C LEU A 374 -0.44 0.27 -15.86
N PRO A 375 0.72 0.87 -16.18
CA PRO A 375 1.18 0.91 -17.57
C PRO A 375 1.49 -0.50 -18.08
N MET A 376 1.49 -0.68 -19.41
CA MET A 376 1.91 -1.94 -20.03
C MET A 376 3.43 -2.05 -19.99
N PHE A 377 3.94 -2.81 -19.03
CA PHE A 377 5.36 -3.14 -18.94
C PHE A 377 5.80 -4.04 -20.09
N ILE A 378 7.00 -3.80 -20.62
CA ILE A 378 7.63 -4.63 -21.67
C ILE A 378 8.04 -5.98 -21.06
N ASN A 379 8.55 -5.97 -19.83
CA ASN A 379 8.89 -7.18 -19.09
C ASN A 379 7.66 -7.72 -18.34
N ASP A 380 7.36 -9.01 -18.54
CA ASP A 380 6.23 -9.68 -17.88
C ASP A 380 6.46 -9.91 -16.38
N GLN A 381 7.72 -9.99 -15.94
CA GLN A 381 8.11 -10.14 -14.54
C GLN A 381 8.02 -8.85 -13.73
N ALA A 382 7.79 -7.70 -14.36
CA ALA A 382 7.72 -6.43 -13.64
C ALA A 382 6.55 -6.39 -12.64
N LEU A 383 6.85 -6.06 -11.38
CA LEU A 383 5.95 -5.95 -10.25
C LEU A 383 5.25 -7.26 -9.89
N THR A 384 5.96 -8.39 -9.98
CA THR A 384 5.37 -9.73 -9.76
C THR A 384 5.89 -10.44 -8.52
N ASP A 385 7.13 -10.15 -8.09
CA ASP A 385 7.74 -10.76 -6.90
C ASP A 385 8.06 -9.68 -5.86
N PHE A 386 7.09 -9.35 -5.03
CA PHE A 386 7.28 -8.46 -3.89
C PHE A 386 7.22 -9.22 -2.56
N SER A 387 8.18 -8.94 -1.70
CA SER A 387 8.12 -9.33 -0.29
C SER A 387 8.71 -8.24 0.59
N VAL A 388 8.24 -8.15 1.83
CA VAL A 388 8.77 -7.21 2.82
C VAL A 388 8.78 -7.84 4.19
N SER A 389 9.87 -7.64 4.92
CA SER A 389 9.99 -7.93 6.35
C SER A 389 10.44 -6.65 7.03
N LEU A 390 9.70 -6.21 8.04
CA LEU A 390 10.06 -5.02 8.80
C LEU A 390 9.73 -5.12 10.28
N ASP A 391 10.58 -4.48 11.09
CA ASP A 391 10.36 -4.24 12.51
C ASP A 391 10.17 -2.74 12.70
N TRP A 392 9.01 -2.32 13.24
CA TRP A 392 8.69 -0.90 13.44
C TRP A 392 8.46 -0.55 14.91
N SER A 393 8.72 0.70 15.23
CA SER A 393 8.32 1.36 16.48
C SER A 393 7.84 2.77 16.17
N GLN A 394 6.70 3.15 16.75
CA GLN A 394 6.06 4.45 16.60
C GLN A 394 5.90 5.04 18.00
N ALA A 395 6.63 6.10 18.27
CA ALA A 395 6.35 7.06 19.33
C ALA A 395 5.40 8.14 18.79
N PRO A 396 4.82 9.02 19.64
CA PRO A 396 3.90 10.06 19.20
C PRO A 396 4.42 10.97 18.06
N ASP A 397 5.72 11.27 18.05
CA ASP A 397 6.37 12.16 17.08
C ASP A 397 7.42 11.45 16.20
N GLN A 398 7.65 10.14 16.36
CA GLN A 398 8.71 9.42 15.68
C GLN A 398 8.28 8.03 15.22
N LEU A 399 8.51 7.72 13.94
CA LEU A 399 8.49 6.36 13.38
C LEU A 399 9.93 5.90 13.20
N SER A 400 10.22 4.68 13.64
CA SER A 400 11.50 4.01 13.45
C SER A 400 11.23 2.65 12.81
N ILE A 401 11.95 2.34 11.73
CA ILE A 401 12.02 1.02 11.11
C ILE A 401 13.48 0.60 11.19
N GLU A 402 13.82 -0.22 12.18
CA GLU A 402 15.21 -0.56 12.48
C GLU A 402 15.75 -1.67 11.57
N GLN A 403 14.86 -2.56 11.14
CA GLN A 403 15.16 -3.64 10.21
C GLN A 403 14.11 -3.58 9.10
N LEU A 404 14.52 -3.20 7.90
CA LEU A 404 13.74 -3.30 6.67
C LEU A 404 14.48 -4.26 5.75
N VAL A 405 13.77 -5.24 5.20
CA VAL A 405 14.21 -6.05 4.06
C VAL A 405 13.05 -6.10 3.08
N LEU A 406 13.25 -5.56 1.89
CA LEU A 406 12.29 -5.50 0.80
C LEU A 406 12.90 -6.19 -0.40
N GLN A 407 12.16 -7.13 -0.99
CA GLN A 407 12.50 -7.75 -2.26
C GLN A 407 11.50 -7.30 -3.33
N LEU A 408 12.00 -6.93 -4.49
CA LEU A 408 11.19 -6.61 -5.66
C LEU A 408 11.87 -7.13 -6.92
N ASP A 409 11.24 -8.11 -7.58
CA ASP A 409 11.67 -8.70 -8.85
C ASP A 409 13.18 -9.07 -8.88
N GLY A 410 13.63 -9.71 -7.80
CA GLY A 410 15.03 -10.12 -7.59
C GLY A 410 15.95 -9.04 -6.99
N SER A 411 15.52 -7.79 -6.92
CA SER A 411 16.25 -6.70 -6.25
C SER A 411 16.02 -6.77 -4.74
N VAL A 412 17.05 -6.50 -3.94
CA VAL A 412 16.94 -6.48 -2.46
C VAL A 412 17.33 -5.11 -1.93
N LEU A 413 16.41 -4.46 -1.22
CA LEU A 413 16.65 -3.24 -0.46
C LEU A 413 16.58 -3.57 1.03
N GLN A 414 17.63 -3.22 1.78
CA GLN A 414 17.67 -3.48 3.21
C GLN A 414 18.29 -2.32 3.98
N GLY A 415 17.92 -2.15 5.25
CA GLY A 415 18.50 -1.14 6.12
C GLY A 415 17.48 -0.58 7.10
N SER A 416 17.59 0.73 7.35
CA SER A 416 16.82 1.40 8.40
C SER A 416 16.30 2.76 7.96
N VAL A 417 15.13 3.12 8.49
CA VAL A 417 14.42 4.37 8.16
C VAL A 417 13.83 4.97 9.43
N TRP A 418 14.03 6.27 9.62
CA TRP A 418 13.44 7.02 10.73
C TRP A 418 12.73 8.26 10.20
N ARG A 419 11.56 8.56 10.77
CA ARG A 419 10.79 9.75 10.44
C ARG A 419 10.37 10.45 11.72
N LYS A 420 10.80 11.69 11.89
CA LYS A 420 10.35 12.57 12.98
C LYS A 420 9.33 13.58 12.46
N THR A 421 8.13 13.54 13.01
CA THR A 421 7.04 14.46 12.70
C THR A 421 7.11 15.66 13.67
N PRO A 422 7.21 16.90 13.17
CA PRO A 422 7.25 18.07 14.04
C PRO A 422 5.90 18.31 14.73
N ALA A 423 5.94 18.85 15.95
CA ALA A 423 4.73 19.19 16.72
C ALA A 423 3.90 20.34 16.10
N LYS A 424 4.52 21.19 15.28
CA LYS A 424 3.85 22.32 14.62
C LYS A 424 3.20 21.86 13.31
N THR A 425 1.88 22.04 13.21
CA THR A 425 1.10 21.78 12.00
C THR A 425 1.70 22.52 10.79
N GLY A 426 1.93 21.80 9.69
CA GLY A 426 2.46 22.36 8.43
C GLY A 426 3.98 22.33 8.27
N ALA A 427 4.75 21.88 9.27
CA ALA A 427 6.19 21.64 9.09
C ALA A 427 6.45 20.25 8.48
N SER A 428 7.42 20.15 7.56
CA SER A 428 7.80 18.88 6.92
C SER A 428 8.42 17.90 7.92
N PRO A 429 8.08 16.59 7.84
CA PRO A 429 8.73 15.57 8.65
C PRO A 429 10.20 15.43 8.25
N LYS A 430 11.08 15.21 9.24
CA LYS A 430 12.49 14.91 9.01
C LYS A 430 12.66 13.41 8.79
N LEU A 431 13.15 13.01 7.62
CA LEU A 431 13.45 11.64 7.25
C LEU A 431 14.96 11.37 7.41
N GLN A 432 15.30 10.25 8.01
CA GLN A 432 16.65 9.71 8.05
C GLN A 432 16.66 8.29 7.51
N PHE A 433 17.68 7.90 6.75
CA PHE A 433 17.79 6.54 6.25
C PHE A 433 19.25 6.10 6.08
N ASP A 434 19.46 4.81 6.23
CA ASP A 434 20.70 4.11 5.90
C ASP A 434 20.30 2.81 5.19
N LEU A 435 20.52 2.76 3.88
CA LEU A 435 19.96 1.75 2.99
C LEU A 435 21.03 1.14 2.10
N THR A 436 20.92 -0.17 1.88
CA THR A 436 21.70 -0.89 0.87
C THR A 436 20.76 -1.49 -0.16
N LEU A 437 21.12 -1.39 -1.43
CA LEU A 437 20.34 -1.85 -2.58
C LEU A 437 21.20 -2.76 -3.45
N GLU A 438 20.72 -3.97 -3.73
CA GLU A 438 21.43 -4.96 -4.54
C GLU A 438 20.57 -5.43 -5.71
N GLY A 439 21.17 -5.49 -6.91
CA GLY A 439 20.58 -6.14 -8.07
C GLY A 439 19.45 -5.37 -8.78
N LEU A 440 19.31 -4.06 -8.55
CA LEU A 440 18.25 -3.28 -9.21
C LEU A 440 18.49 -3.15 -10.72
N ASP A 441 17.60 -3.73 -11.52
CA ASP A 441 17.51 -3.50 -12.97
C ASP A 441 16.28 -2.64 -13.30
N LEU A 442 16.51 -1.34 -13.55
CA LEU A 442 15.44 -0.42 -13.92
C LEU A 442 14.89 -0.66 -15.33
N GLU A 443 15.58 -1.44 -16.18
CA GLU A 443 15.07 -1.80 -17.50
C GLU A 443 13.85 -2.73 -17.41
N THR A 444 13.70 -3.47 -16.30
CA THR A 444 12.54 -4.32 -16.01
C THR A 444 11.23 -3.53 -16.00
N TYR A 445 11.25 -2.29 -15.50
CA TYR A 445 10.03 -1.47 -15.33
C TYR A 445 9.71 -0.57 -16.52
N ARG A 446 10.38 -0.77 -17.67
CA ARG A 446 10.08 -0.02 -18.88
C ARG A 446 8.68 -0.36 -19.38
N SER A 447 7.93 0.67 -19.75
CA SER A 447 6.61 0.53 -20.32
C SER A 447 6.55 1.10 -21.73
N GLU A 448 5.65 0.54 -22.54
CA GLU A 448 5.30 1.14 -23.82
C GLU A 448 4.35 2.30 -23.57
N ILE A 449 4.82 3.53 -23.83
CA ILE A 449 3.92 4.68 -23.91
C ILE A 449 3.26 4.62 -25.28
N LYS A 450 2.09 3.98 -25.37
CA LYS A 450 1.19 4.21 -26.51
C LYS A 450 0.68 5.64 -26.41
N MET A 451 1.34 6.55 -27.12
CA MET A 451 0.76 7.86 -27.41
C MET A 451 -0.58 7.62 -28.10
N PRO A 452 -1.69 8.27 -27.69
CA PRO A 452 -2.93 8.14 -28.41
C PRO A 452 -2.67 8.51 -29.87
N SER A 453 -2.88 7.53 -30.76
CA SER A 453 -2.86 7.77 -32.19
C SER A 453 -3.93 8.81 -32.48
N SER A 454 -3.50 10.01 -32.85
CA SER A 454 -4.37 11.01 -33.44
C SER A 454 -4.84 10.46 -34.79
N ASP A 455 -5.90 9.67 -34.77
CA ASP A 455 -6.73 9.41 -35.94
C ASP A 455 -7.48 10.70 -36.23
N SER A 456 -6.76 11.63 -36.86
CA SER A 456 -7.34 12.74 -37.61
C SER A 456 -6.50 12.91 -38.85
N GLN A 457 -6.96 12.24 -39.90
CA GLN A 457 -6.57 12.49 -41.28
C GLN A 457 -6.68 14.00 -41.55
N SER A 458 -5.53 14.68 -41.61
CA SER A 458 -5.38 15.94 -42.30
C SER A 458 -4.08 15.89 -43.10
N LYS A 459 -4.17 16.26 -44.37
CA LYS A 459 -3.11 16.21 -45.38
C LYS A 459 -1.86 17.00 -44.96
N PRO A 460 -0.66 16.62 -45.44
CA PRO A 460 0.61 17.17 -45.00
C PRO A 460 0.82 18.59 -45.51
N SER A 461 1.23 19.49 -44.61
CA SER A 461 1.89 20.75 -44.95
C SER A 461 3.36 20.63 -44.56
N GLU A 462 4.24 20.63 -45.57
CA GLU A 462 5.69 20.72 -45.38
C GLU A 462 6.09 22.19 -45.17
N ALA A 463 6.51 22.53 -43.95
CA ALA A 463 7.76 23.25 -43.68
C ALA A 463 7.88 23.60 -42.19
N GLY A 464 8.89 23.04 -41.53
CA GLY A 464 9.48 23.63 -40.33
C GLY A 464 9.28 22.87 -39.02
N MET A 465 10.26 22.01 -38.70
CA MET A 465 10.53 21.39 -37.40
C MET A 465 9.44 20.48 -36.82
N LYS A 466 9.73 19.18 -36.86
CA LYS A 466 9.16 18.20 -35.94
C LYS A 466 9.38 18.72 -34.52
N THR A 467 8.30 19.15 -33.89
CA THR A 467 8.23 19.42 -32.46
C THR A 467 8.41 18.09 -31.75
N GLU A 468 9.67 17.67 -31.54
CA GLU A 468 9.94 16.58 -30.62
C GLU A 468 9.40 16.98 -29.25
N THR A 469 8.57 16.09 -28.74
CA THR A 469 7.70 16.20 -27.58
C THR A 469 8.36 16.94 -26.41
N TYR A 470 7.77 18.08 -26.02
CA TYR A 470 8.12 18.87 -24.83
C TYR A 470 7.75 18.17 -23.53
N LEU A 471 8.12 16.91 -23.35
CA LEU A 471 7.86 16.25 -22.08
C LEU A 471 8.77 16.92 -21.03
N PRO A 472 8.19 17.50 -19.96
CA PRO A 472 8.99 17.97 -18.84
C PRO A 472 9.79 16.78 -18.32
N ILE A 473 11.02 17.03 -17.83
CA ILE A 473 11.60 16.08 -16.88
C ILE A 473 10.61 16.14 -15.72
N GLY A 474 9.83 15.08 -15.54
CA GLY A 474 8.68 15.03 -14.62
C GLY A 474 9.12 15.13 -13.16
N LEU A 475 9.74 16.24 -12.78
CA LEU A 475 10.21 16.50 -11.43
C LEU A 475 9.02 16.94 -10.59
N PRO A 476 8.73 16.23 -9.49
CA PRO A 476 7.67 16.62 -8.59
C PRO A 476 8.17 17.77 -7.71
N ILE A 477 8.21 18.99 -8.26
CA ILE A 477 8.79 20.19 -7.60
C ILE A 477 8.22 20.38 -6.19
N ALA A 478 6.90 20.30 -6.04
CA ALA A 478 6.25 20.44 -4.73
C ALA A 478 6.72 19.38 -3.72
N THR A 479 6.92 18.14 -4.16
CA THR A 479 7.45 17.05 -3.32
C THR A 479 8.89 17.30 -2.93
N LEU A 480 9.73 17.74 -3.87
CA LEU A 480 11.14 18.06 -3.62
C LEU A 480 11.30 19.28 -2.70
N GLN A 481 10.43 20.29 -2.81
CA GLN A 481 10.38 21.42 -1.89
C GLN A 481 9.98 21.00 -0.47
N ALA A 482 9.01 20.08 -0.35
CA ALA A 482 8.55 19.56 0.94
C ALA A 482 9.52 18.56 1.58
N LEU A 483 10.45 17.98 0.80
CA LEU A 483 11.39 16.96 1.27
C LEU A 483 12.37 17.54 2.30
N ASN A 484 12.38 16.93 3.49
CA ASN A 484 13.39 17.14 4.51
C ASN A 484 13.97 15.78 4.87
N ALA A 485 15.09 15.42 4.25
CA ALA A 485 15.66 14.09 4.32
C ALA A 485 17.18 14.13 4.38
N GLN A 486 17.79 13.24 5.15
CA GLN A 486 19.22 13.00 5.12
C GLN A 486 19.51 11.50 5.22
N GLY A 487 20.50 11.00 4.50
CA GLY A 487 20.79 9.57 4.57
C GLY A 487 21.78 9.11 3.53
N GLN A 488 22.15 7.84 3.64
CA GLN A 488 23.07 7.20 2.73
C GLN A 488 22.40 6.00 2.04
N LEU A 489 22.80 5.78 0.79
CA LEU A 489 22.40 4.64 -0.03
C LEU A 489 23.66 4.02 -0.63
N GLN A 490 23.93 2.77 -0.29
CA GLN A 490 24.94 1.97 -0.98
C GLN A 490 24.28 1.01 -1.97
N GLY A 491 24.76 0.99 -3.20
CA GLY A 491 24.26 0.15 -4.28
C GLY A 491 25.29 -0.86 -4.74
N LYS A 492 24.84 -2.05 -5.13
CA LYS A 492 25.67 -3.07 -5.79
C LYS A 492 24.95 -3.66 -6.99
N GLN A 493 25.68 -3.85 -8.09
CA GLN A 493 25.17 -4.48 -9.32
C GLN A 493 23.87 -3.82 -9.80
N LEU A 494 23.92 -2.50 -10.00
CA LEU A 494 22.78 -1.73 -10.47
C LEU A 494 22.83 -1.62 -12.00
N LYS A 495 21.66 -1.66 -12.62
CA LYS A 495 21.51 -1.40 -14.05
C LYS A 495 20.50 -0.30 -14.28
N TRP A 496 20.98 0.78 -14.88
CA TRP A 496 20.19 1.98 -15.15
C TRP A 496 20.56 2.57 -16.50
N TRP A 497 19.57 2.79 -17.38
CA TRP A 497 19.80 3.27 -18.75
C TRP A 497 20.82 2.39 -19.48
N GLN A 498 20.62 1.07 -19.46
CA GLN A 498 21.58 0.08 -19.99
C GLN A 498 22.99 0.11 -19.35
N MET A 499 23.33 1.11 -18.53
CA MET A 499 24.62 1.21 -17.89
C MET A 499 24.72 0.24 -16.73
N GLN A 500 25.88 -0.38 -16.62
CA GLN A 500 26.22 -1.27 -15.51
C GLN A 500 27.04 -0.51 -14.47
N ILE A 501 26.53 -0.46 -13.25
CA ILE A 501 27.16 0.17 -12.09
C ILE A 501 27.48 -0.93 -11.09
N ASP A 502 28.77 -1.18 -10.87
CA ASP A 502 29.25 -2.24 -10.00
C ASP A 502 28.96 -1.91 -8.53
N THR A 503 29.31 -0.69 -8.12
CA THR A 503 28.99 -0.11 -6.81
C THR A 503 28.57 1.34 -6.92
N LEU A 504 27.73 1.78 -5.99
CA LEU A 504 27.27 3.16 -5.84
C LEU A 504 27.32 3.54 -4.36
N ASP A 505 27.87 4.70 -4.04
CA ASP A 505 27.81 5.31 -2.71
C ASP A 505 27.21 6.71 -2.85
N LEU A 506 26.01 6.90 -2.31
CA LEU A 506 25.25 8.14 -2.39
C LEU A 506 24.89 8.63 -0.99
N THR A 507 25.17 9.90 -0.70
CA THR A 507 24.62 10.59 0.46
C THR A 507 23.68 11.70 0.01
N LEU A 508 22.44 11.66 0.48
CA LEU A 508 21.43 12.69 0.26
C LEU A 508 21.37 13.62 1.47
N ALA A 509 21.33 14.92 1.21
CA ALA A 509 20.87 15.94 2.14
C ALA A 509 19.86 16.83 1.43
N ALA A 510 18.62 16.86 1.91
CA ALA A 510 17.50 17.62 1.35
C ALA A 510 16.86 18.46 2.45
N ASN A 511 16.72 19.76 2.20
CA ASN A 511 16.05 20.67 3.11
C ASN A 511 15.41 21.82 2.33
N GLN A 512 14.08 21.95 2.42
CA GLN A 512 13.33 23.10 1.89
C GLN A 512 13.63 23.39 0.41
N GLY A 513 13.71 22.36 -0.42
CA GLY A 513 13.97 22.51 -1.86
C GLY A 513 15.44 22.67 -2.25
N HIS A 514 16.37 22.69 -1.31
CA HIS A 514 17.80 22.50 -1.58
C HIS A 514 18.18 21.04 -1.36
N LEU A 515 18.64 20.38 -2.42
CA LEU A 515 19.07 18.98 -2.40
C LEU A 515 20.54 18.90 -2.78
N THR A 516 21.30 18.12 -2.03
CA THR A 516 22.69 17.79 -2.31
C THR A 516 22.85 16.27 -2.29
N LEU A 517 23.46 15.74 -3.35
CA LEU A 517 23.91 14.36 -3.48
C LEU A 517 25.44 14.39 -3.47
N ALA A 518 26.04 14.12 -2.31
CA ALA A 518 27.49 14.18 -2.11
C ALA A 518 27.94 13.36 -0.89
N PRO A 519 28.81 12.35 -1.05
CA PRO A 519 29.33 11.85 -2.33
C PRO A 519 28.22 11.24 -3.21
N LEU A 520 28.48 11.21 -4.52
CA LEU A 520 27.80 10.41 -5.52
C LEU A 520 28.90 9.64 -6.27
N ASP A 521 29.46 8.65 -5.59
CA ASP A 521 30.60 7.90 -6.08
C ASP A 521 30.13 6.56 -6.64
N ALA A 522 30.73 6.13 -7.74
CA ALA A 522 30.38 4.87 -8.38
C ALA A 522 31.60 4.19 -8.99
N THR A 523 31.58 2.86 -9.01
CA THR A 523 32.50 2.07 -9.83
C THR A 523 31.74 1.53 -11.03
N LEU A 524 32.28 1.75 -12.23
CA LEU A 524 31.69 1.31 -13.49
C LEU A 524 32.77 1.09 -14.54
N TYR A 525 32.61 0.03 -15.35
CA TYR A 525 33.52 -0.33 -16.45
C TYR A 525 35.01 -0.38 -16.04
N GLY A 526 35.30 -0.80 -14.81
CA GLY A 526 36.65 -0.92 -14.26
C GLY A 526 37.31 0.40 -13.82
N GLY A 527 36.59 1.52 -13.86
CA GLY A 527 37.04 2.82 -13.36
C GLY A 527 36.20 3.34 -12.19
N THR A 528 36.55 4.54 -11.71
CA THR A 528 35.83 5.23 -10.63
C THR A 528 35.27 6.56 -11.13
N LEU A 529 34.00 6.80 -10.84
CA LEU A 529 33.33 8.09 -10.93
C LEU A 529 33.22 8.66 -9.52
N ARG A 530 33.69 9.89 -9.31
CA ARG A 530 33.39 10.67 -8.11
C ARG A 530 32.57 11.89 -8.49
N ALA A 531 31.40 12.06 -7.91
CA ALA A 531 30.52 13.14 -8.29
C ALA A 531 29.86 13.84 -7.10
N LYS A 532 29.39 15.04 -7.39
CA LYS A 532 28.52 15.84 -6.55
C LYS A 532 27.44 16.46 -7.43
N LEU A 533 26.19 16.40 -6.98
CA LEU A 533 25.06 17.05 -7.64
C LEU A 533 24.28 17.88 -6.61
N GLN A 534 23.93 19.10 -7.00
CA GLN A 534 23.10 20.01 -6.23
C GLN A 534 21.90 20.41 -7.08
N LEU A 535 20.73 20.45 -6.45
CA LEU A 535 19.47 20.82 -7.05
C LEU A 535 18.79 21.86 -6.16
N ASP A 536 18.43 22.99 -6.75
CA ASP A 536 17.63 24.04 -6.13
C ASP A 536 16.28 24.14 -6.84
N VAL A 537 15.22 23.78 -6.12
CA VAL A 537 13.83 23.87 -6.59
C VAL A 537 13.03 24.95 -5.84
N THR A 538 13.69 25.90 -5.17
CA THR A 538 13.01 26.99 -4.44
C THR A 538 12.38 28.01 -5.39
N GLY A 539 12.96 28.21 -6.57
CA GLY A 539 12.45 29.08 -7.62
C GLY A 539 11.41 28.43 -8.55
N SER A 540 10.82 29.24 -9.44
CA SER A 540 9.89 28.77 -10.48
C SER A 540 10.57 27.90 -11.55
N THR A 541 11.89 28.03 -11.70
CA THR A 541 12.70 27.22 -12.60
C THR A 541 13.78 26.52 -11.78
N PRO A 542 13.82 25.17 -11.78
CA PRO A 542 14.86 24.42 -11.07
C PRO A 542 16.26 24.74 -11.61
N ALA A 543 17.22 24.88 -10.70
CA ALA A 543 18.63 25.04 -11.00
C ALA A 543 19.43 23.80 -10.58
N TYR A 544 20.44 23.46 -11.37
CA TYR A 544 21.25 22.25 -11.19
C TYR A 544 22.71 22.63 -11.30
N GLU A 545 23.50 22.18 -10.35
CA GLU A 545 24.95 22.35 -10.34
C GLU A 545 25.61 21.02 -10.02
N GLY A 546 26.66 20.67 -10.74
CA GLY A 546 27.30 19.39 -10.56
C GLY A 546 28.78 19.40 -10.93
N SER A 547 29.48 18.44 -10.36
CA SER A 547 30.86 18.14 -10.73
C SER A 547 31.09 16.64 -10.72
N ALA A 548 31.89 16.16 -11.66
CA ALA A 548 32.24 14.75 -11.80
C ALA A 548 33.74 14.63 -12.09
N LYS A 549 34.36 13.57 -11.58
CA LYS A 549 35.72 13.16 -11.88
C LYS A 549 35.73 11.68 -12.26
N PHE A 550 36.27 11.39 -13.43
CA PHE A 550 36.49 10.03 -13.92
C PHE A 550 37.95 9.65 -13.71
N ILE A 551 38.19 8.46 -13.18
CA ILE A 551 39.51 7.89 -12.93
C ILE A 551 39.57 6.52 -13.59
N ASP A 552 40.47 6.38 -14.56
CA ASP A 552 40.75 5.15 -15.31
C ASP A 552 39.52 4.40 -15.87
N LEU A 553 38.53 5.15 -16.36
CA LEU A 553 37.31 4.58 -16.94
C LEU A 553 37.56 4.00 -18.34
N LYS A 554 37.14 2.75 -18.60
CA LYS A 554 37.12 2.22 -19.97
C LYS A 554 36.05 2.94 -20.78
N LEU A 555 36.49 3.76 -21.74
CA LEU A 555 35.62 4.71 -22.41
C LEU A 555 34.65 4.06 -23.40
N LEU A 556 35.09 3.04 -24.13
CA LEU A 556 34.26 2.38 -25.15
C LEU A 556 32.98 1.75 -24.57
N PRO A 557 33.01 0.87 -23.55
CA PRO A 557 31.78 0.29 -23.01
C PRO A 557 30.88 1.36 -22.39
N PHE A 558 31.45 2.36 -21.70
CA PHE A 558 30.69 3.49 -21.16
C PHE A 558 29.91 4.25 -22.24
N LEU A 559 30.57 4.60 -23.36
CA LEU A 559 29.94 5.30 -24.48
C LEU A 559 28.95 4.41 -25.24
N SER A 560 29.24 3.11 -25.34
CA SER A 560 28.39 2.14 -26.05
C SER A 560 27.07 1.92 -25.33
N ASP A 561 27.10 1.71 -24.02
CA ASP A 561 25.91 1.39 -23.23
C ASP A 561 25.06 2.64 -22.97
N GLY A 562 25.68 3.76 -22.61
CA GLY A 562 24.95 5.00 -22.28
C GLY A 562 24.49 5.82 -23.49
N TRP A 563 25.35 5.96 -24.51
CA TRP A 563 25.14 6.88 -25.63
C TRP A 563 25.19 6.23 -27.01
N LYS A 564 25.32 4.90 -27.10
CA LYS A 564 25.42 4.15 -28.37
C LYS A 564 26.54 4.65 -29.29
N MET A 565 27.59 5.24 -28.71
CA MET A 565 28.76 5.74 -29.43
C MET A 565 29.89 4.71 -29.38
N GLN A 566 30.51 4.46 -30.53
CA GLN A 566 31.57 3.44 -30.70
C GLN A 566 32.85 4.01 -31.32
N GLN A 567 32.87 5.31 -31.65
CA GLN A 567 33.92 5.96 -32.43
C GLN A 567 35.22 6.18 -31.63
N LEU A 568 35.16 6.09 -30.29
CA LEU A 568 36.27 6.43 -29.41
C LEU A 568 36.46 5.35 -28.35
N GLU A 569 37.71 4.90 -28.23
CA GLU A 569 38.15 3.88 -27.29
C GLU A 569 39.41 4.36 -26.57
N GLY A 570 39.60 3.93 -25.32
CA GLY A 570 40.76 4.25 -24.49
C GLY A 570 40.43 4.25 -23.00
N ILE A 571 41.40 4.68 -22.19
CA ILE A 571 41.24 4.86 -20.73
C ILE A 571 41.05 6.35 -20.44
N LEU A 572 39.88 6.71 -19.93
CA LEU A 572 39.46 8.07 -19.63
C LEU A 572 39.83 8.46 -18.19
N ASN A 573 40.58 9.57 -18.07
CA ASN A 573 40.64 10.39 -16.88
C ASN A 573 40.03 11.76 -17.22
N GLY A 574 39.19 12.31 -16.36
CA GLY A 574 38.54 13.58 -16.70
C GLY A 574 37.86 14.26 -15.54
N HIS A 575 37.59 15.54 -15.72
CA HIS A 575 36.80 16.36 -14.83
C HIS A 575 35.79 17.17 -15.63
N PHE A 576 34.56 17.21 -15.14
CA PHE A 576 33.46 17.96 -15.71
C PHE A 576 32.74 18.71 -14.60
N ASP A 577 32.53 20.01 -14.76
CA ASP A 577 31.64 20.82 -13.94
C ASP A 577 30.56 21.42 -14.83
N PHE A 578 29.35 21.57 -14.28
CA PHE A 578 28.27 22.22 -14.98
C PHE A 578 27.33 22.98 -14.03
N ALA A 579 26.70 24.00 -14.58
CA ALA A 579 25.53 24.66 -14.04
C ALA A 579 24.48 24.79 -15.16
N THR A 580 23.21 24.58 -14.84
CA THR A 580 22.11 24.76 -15.78
C THR A 580 20.79 25.03 -15.07
N GLN A 581 19.79 25.50 -15.80
CA GLN A 581 18.44 25.76 -15.30
C GLN A 581 17.40 25.31 -16.32
N GLY A 582 16.31 24.71 -15.86
CA GLY A 582 15.23 24.30 -16.75
C GLY A 582 14.32 23.19 -16.22
N VAL A 583 13.19 23.03 -16.90
CA VAL A 583 12.15 22.03 -16.58
C VAL A 583 12.09 20.87 -17.59
N ASN A 584 12.91 20.92 -18.64
CA ASN A 584 13.01 19.87 -19.67
C ASN A 584 14.43 19.80 -20.24
N GLY A 585 14.75 18.69 -20.92
CA GLY A 585 16.10 18.43 -21.44
C GLY A 585 16.62 19.48 -22.43
N ILE A 586 15.73 20.11 -23.21
CA ILE A 586 16.10 21.16 -24.17
C ILE A 586 16.59 22.40 -23.41
N LEU A 587 15.84 22.88 -22.42
CA LEU A 587 16.22 24.03 -21.60
C LEU A 587 17.48 23.74 -20.80
N LEU A 588 17.60 22.54 -20.22
CA LEU A 588 18.82 22.14 -19.53
C LEU A 588 20.05 22.16 -20.45
N THR A 589 19.90 21.69 -21.68
CA THR A 589 20.99 21.70 -22.67
C THR A 589 21.31 23.13 -23.11
N GLN A 590 20.31 23.94 -23.42
CA GLN A 590 20.47 25.32 -23.90
C GLN A 590 21.07 26.25 -22.84
N ASN A 591 20.75 26.05 -21.56
CA ASN A 591 21.22 26.88 -20.47
C ASN A 591 22.51 26.34 -19.83
N MET A 592 23.02 25.20 -20.28
CA MET A 592 24.22 24.60 -19.72
C MET A 592 25.44 25.50 -19.91
N GLN A 593 26.21 25.61 -18.84
CA GLN A 593 27.53 26.23 -18.78
C GLN A 593 28.45 25.40 -17.88
N GLY A 594 29.76 25.46 -18.09
CA GLY A 594 30.71 24.71 -17.28
C GLY A 594 32.02 24.39 -18.01
N ASN A 595 32.89 23.60 -17.40
CA ASN A 595 34.17 23.22 -18.00
C ASN A 595 34.31 21.71 -18.10
N LEU A 596 35.00 21.27 -19.15
CA LEU A 596 35.33 19.88 -19.39
C LEU A 596 36.82 19.75 -19.70
N ALA A 597 37.51 18.95 -18.90
CA ALA A 597 38.91 18.57 -19.10
C ALA A 597 39.03 17.05 -19.11
N VAL A 598 39.62 16.50 -20.17
CA VAL A 598 39.68 15.06 -20.42
C VAL A 598 41.09 14.68 -20.90
N ASP A 599 41.57 13.53 -20.43
CA ASP A 599 42.79 12.87 -20.85
C ASP A 599 42.45 11.39 -21.16
N ILE A 600 42.61 11.00 -22.42
CA ILE A 600 42.37 9.65 -22.89
C ILE A 600 43.70 9.03 -23.27
N ARG A 601 44.07 7.94 -22.61
CA ARG A 601 45.32 7.22 -22.87
C ARG A 601 45.07 5.92 -23.63
N GLN A 602 46.05 5.49 -24.41
CA GLN A 602 46.07 4.21 -25.12
C GLN A 602 44.79 3.96 -25.95
N GLY A 603 44.43 4.94 -26.78
CA GLY A 603 43.14 4.99 -27.43
C GLY A 603 43.15 4.73 -28.92
N HIS A 604 41.96 4.52 -29.47
CA HIS A 604 41.72 4.36 -30.90
C HIS A 604 40.52 5.21 -31.33
N LEU A 605 40.69 5.94 -32.43
CA LEU A 605 39.59 6.56 -33.18
C LEU A 605 39.09 5.57 -34.22
N LYS A 606 37.86 5.09 -34.09
CA LYS A 606 37.22 4.18 -35.06
C LYS A 606 36.48 4.97 -36.14
N GLY A 607 36.41 4.41 -37.34
CA GLY A 607 35.83 5.03 -38.53
C GLY A 607 36.79 5.93 -39.31
N ILE A 608 38.04 6.10 -38.86
CA ILE A 608 39.05 6.91 -39.54
C ILE A 608 40.44 6.25 -39.48
N ASP A 609 41.12 6.20 -40.62
CA ASP A 609 42.55 5.87 -40.73
C ASP A 609 43.26 7.07 -41.34
N PHE A 610 44.04 7.81 -40.57
CA PHE A 610 44.71 9.00 -41.08
C PHE A 610 45.73 8.70 -42.18
N ASN A 611 46.34 7.52 -42.22
CA ASN A 611 47.25 7.18 -43.32
C ASN A 611 46.47 7.02 -44.62
N LYS A 612 45.32 6.34 -44.58
CA LYS A 612 44.42 6.24 -45.73
C LYS A 612 43.89 7.58 -46.17
N LEU A 613 43.47 8.43 -45.22
CA LEU A 613 42.98 9.77 -45.51
C LEU A 613 44.02 10.58 -46.30
N LEU A 614 45.28 10.56 -45.86
CA LEU A 614 46.38 11.27 -46.54
C LEU A 614 46.79 10.66 -47.88
N ALA A 615 46.63 9.36 -48.04
CA ALA A 615 46.82 8.69 -49.33
C ALA A 615 45.66 8.93 -50.32
N GLY A 616 44.67 9.75 -49.96
CA GLY A 616 43.46 9.98 -50.78
C GLY A 616 42.51 8.77 -50.82
N GLN A 617 42.69 7.82 -49.90
CA GLN A 617 41.87 6.62 -49.79
C GLN A 617 40.71 6.83 -48.83
N ILE A 618 39.59 6.15 -49.10
CA ILE A 618 38.38 6.25 -48.28
C ILE A 618 38.54 5.38 -47.02
N SER A 619 38.28 5.97 -45.85
CA SER A 619 38.18 5.21 -44.60
C SER A 619 36.84 4.46 -44.53
N SER A 620 36.86 3.25 -43.97
CA SER A 620 35.67 2.44 -43.74
C SER A 620 35.25 2.49 -42.27
N ALA A 621 34.05 2.01 -41.93
CA ALA A 621 33.63 1.88 -40.53
C ALA A 621 34.58 1.01 -39.68
N ALA A 622 35.29 0.06 -40.30
CA ALA A 622 36.29 -0.79 -39.64
C ALA A 622 37.67 -0.12 -39.50
N SER A 623 37.91 1.01 -40.17
CA SER A 623 39.17 1.75 -40.06
C SER A 623 39.40 2.24 -38.63
N LYS A 624 40.66 2.24 -38.18
CA LYS A 624 41.04 2.76 -36.87
C LYS A 624 42.34 3.54 -36.94
N THR A 625 42.45 4.59 -36.13
CA THR A 625 43.69 5.34 -35.90
C THR A 625 44.03 5.25 -34.43
N ALA A 626 45.20 4.69 -34.09
CA ALA A 626 45.70 4.61 -32.72
C ALA A 626 46.34 5.93 -32.27
N PHE A 627 46.21 6.25 -30.99
CA PHE A 627 46.87 7.39 -30.35
C PHE A 627 47.35 7.01 -28.94
N SER A 628 48.46 7.59 -28.50
CA SER A 628 49.00 7.37 -27.16
C SER A 628 48.27 8.20 -26.10
N GLU A 629 47.93 9.45 -26.43
CA GLU A 629 47.26 10.39 -25.54
C GLU A 629 46.39 11.39 -26.31
N LEU A 630 45.18 11.66 -25.82
CA LEU A 630 44.31 12.74 -26.28
C LEU A 630 43.89 13.59 -25.08
N LYS A 631 44.39 14.82 -25.04
CA LYS A 631 44.04 15.82 -24.04
C LYS A 631 43.09 16.84 -24.62
N LEU A 632 41.94 17.01 -23.98
CA LEU A 632 40.91 17.97 -24.34
C LEU A 632 40.64 18.91 -23.17
N LYS A 633 40.64 20.21 -23.42
CA LYS A 633 40.11 21.24 -22.52
C LYS A 633 39.07 22.06 -23.29
N SER A 634 37.92 22.25 -22.67
CA SER A 634 36.80 22.99 -23.25
C SER A 634 35.96 23.66 -22.18
N HIS A 635 35.19 24.64 -22.61
CA HIS A 635 34.14 25.26 -21.82
C HIS A 635 32.80 25.21 -22.56
N ILE A 636 31.71 25.21 -21.81
CA ILE A 636 30.34 25.22 -22.30
C ILE A 636 29.75 26.59 -21.99
N GLN A 637 29.14 27.21 -23.00
CA GLN A 637 28.37 28.44 -22.86
C GLN A 637 27.07 28.32 -23.64
N LYS A 638 25.94 28.41 -22.93
CA LYS A 638 24.60 28.35 -23.51
C LYS A 638 24.40 27.15 -24.45
N GLY A 639 24.77 25.95 -23.96
CA GLY A 639 24.62 24.69 -24.71
C GLY A 639 25.56 24.52 -25.91
N ARG A 640 26.60 25.35 -26.01
CA ARG A 640 27.68 25.21 -26.99
C ARG A 640 28.97 24.88 -26.27
N LEU A 641 29.55 23.73 -26.59
CA LEU A 641 30.88 23.35 -26.12
C LEU A 641 31.92 23.90 -27.09
N VAL A 642 32.86 24.68 -26.58
CA VAL A 642 33.96 25.30 -27.35
C VAL A 642 35.27 24.67 -26.91
N LEU A 643 36.03 24.14 -27.87
CA LEU A 643 37.34 23.55 -27.59
C LEU A 643 38.37 24.66 -27.38
N ASP A 644 38.91 24.78 -26.17
CA ASP A 644 40.00 25.69 -25.86
C ASP A 644 41.34 25.13 -26.34
N ARG A 645 41.51 23.82 -26.14
CA ARG A 645 42.70 23.08 -26.55
C ARG A 645 42.35 21.62 -26.74
N LEU A 646 42.71 21.07 -27.89
CA LEU A 646 42.75 19.64 -28.13
C LEU A 646 44.16 19.29 -28.58
N ASN A 647 44.83 18.39 -27.87
CA ASN A 647 46.13 17.84 -28.24
C ASN A 647 45.99 16.33 -28.38
N LEU A 648 46.40 15.78 -29.52
CA LEU A 648 46.40 14.36 -29.78
C LEU A 648 47.84 13.95 -30.14
N ASN A 649 48.38 13.01 -29.38
CA ASN A 649 49.69 12.43 -29.63
C ASN A 649 49.53 10.97 -30.03
N SER A 650 50.28 10.55 -31.04
CA SER A 650 50.39 9.15 -31.46
C SER A 650 51.87 8.82 -31.71
N GLU A 651 52.15 7.56 -32.06
CA GLU A 651 53.49 7.15 -32.48
C GLU A 651 53.95 7.87 -33.76
N ARG A 652 53.02 8.17 -34.68
CA ARG A 652 53.35 8.65 -36.03
C ARG A 652 53.11 10.13 -36.26
N PHE A 653 52.20 10.73 -35.52
CA PHE A 653 51.78 12.11 -35.69
C PHE A 653 51.36 12.74 -34.37
N SER A 654 51.44 14.07 -34.31
CA SER A 654 50.81 14.88 -33.28
C SER A 654 49.80 15.81 -33.93
N ALA A 655 48.75 16.18 -33.21
CA ALA A 655 47.77 17.10 -33.72
C ALA A 655 47.23 18.07 -32.67
N ILE A 656 46.96 19.30 -33.09
CA ILE A 656 46.32 20.33 -32.28
C ILE A 656 44.97 20.67 -32.92
N GLY A 657 43.90 20.67 -32.12
CA GLY A 657 42.54 20.87 -32.60
C GLY A 657 41.85 22.10 -32.02
N THR A 658 40.97 22.69 -32.81
CA THR A 658 40.02 23.72 -32.41
C THR A 658 38.64 23.39 -32.98
N GLY A 659 37.57 23.87 -32.34
CA GLY A 659 36.23 23.61 -32.83
C GLY A 659 35.15 23.89 -31.80
N GLN A 660 33.92 23.60 -32.19
CA GLN A 660 32.74 23.76 -31.37
C GLN A 660 31.72 22.65 -31.63
N LEU A 661 31.01 22.23 -30.60
CA LEU A 661 29.90 21.29 -30.63
C LEU A 661 28.63 22.01 -30.19
N SER A 662 27.60 22.01 -31.04
CA SER A 662 26.25 22.37 -30.61
C SER A 662 25.64 21.16 -29.93
N MET A 663 25.45 21.22 -28.60
CA MET A 663 24.93 20.07 -27.84
C MET A 663 23.49 19.76 -28.21
N LEU A 664 22.68 20.79 -28.47
CA LEU A 664 21.28 20.61 -28.88
C LEU A 664 21.15 19.98 -30.28
N LYS A 665 22.03 20.33 -31.22
CA LYS A 665 21.99 19.78 -32.59
C LYS A 665 22.81 18.50 -32.76
N GLY A 666 23.66 18.16 -31.78
CA GLY A 666 24.62 17.06 -31.88
C GLY A 666 25.66 17.23 -32.99
N THR A 667 25.89 18.46 -33.48
CA THR A 667 26.79 18.72 -34.63
C THR A 667 28.09 19.37 -34.20
N PHE A 668 29.20 18.80 -34.65
CA PHE A 668 30.55 19.32 -34.48
C PHE A 668 31.02 20.07 -35.75
N ASP A 669 31.75 21.16 -35.55
CA ASP A 669 32.51 21.86 -36.60
C ASP A 669 33.86 22.25 -36.02
N GLY A 670 34.94 21.72 -36.60
CA GLY A 670 36.28 21.89 -36.08
C GLY A 670 37.37 21.63 -37.11
N LYS A 671 38.61 21.85 -36.67
CA LYS A 671 39.82 21.62 -37.43
C LYS A 671 40.86 20.94 -36.56
N LEU A 672 41.68 20.12 -37.19
CA LEU A 672 42.79 19.42 -36.59
C LEU A 672 44.05 19.68 -37.43
N PHE A 673 45.02 20.36 -36.85
CA PHE A 673 46.32 20.65 -37.46
C PHE A 673 47.26 19.49 -37.11
N THR A 674 47.51 18.61 -38.08
CA THR A 674 48.19 17.33 -37.86
C THR A 674 49.60 17.36 -38.45
N THR A 675 50.61 17.09 -37.64
CA THR A 675 52.02 17.01 -38.05
C THR A 675 52.50 15.56 -37.98
N TYR A 676 52.95 15.00 -39.10
CA TYR A 676 53.50 13.64 -39.17
C TYR A 676 54.99 13.64 -38.83
N HIS A 677 55.38 12.92 -37.78
CA HIS A 677 56.78 12.79 -37.37
C HIS A 677 57.45 11.58 -38.01
N THR A 678 56.75 10.44 -38.07
CA THR A 678 57.24 9.16 -38.59
C THR A 678 56.20 8.53 -39.54
N PRO A 679 55.98 9.09 -40.74
CA PRO A 679 55.05 8.54 -41.72
C PRO A 679 55.54 7.17 -42.26
N PRO A 680 54.62 6.31 -42.74
CA PRO A 680 55.00 5.12 -43.51
C PRO A 680 55.66 5.52 -44.83
N ALA A 681 56.46 4.63 -45.42
CA ALA A 681 57.22 4.87 -46.66
C ALA A 681 56.39 5.51 -47.79
N SER A 682 55.13 5.10 -47.94
CA SER A 682 54.21 5.64 -48.96
C SER A 682 53.80 7.10 -48.75
N LEU A 683 54.09 7.69 -47.59
CA LEU A 683 53.71 9.03 -47.17
C LEU A 683 54.91 9.86 -46.70
N GLU A 684 56.16 9.46 -47.03
CA GLU A 684 57.37 10.16 -46.59
C GLU A 684 57.38 11.65 -46.94
N THR A 685 56.79 12.04 -48.06
CA THR A 685 56.62 13.43 -48.51
C THR A 685 55.90 14.30 -47.48
N PHE A 686 55.06 13.72 -46.62
CA PHE A 686 54.30 14.43 -45.59
C PHE A 686 55.03 14.57 -44.24
N ALA A 687 56.21 13.96 -44.05
CA ALA A 687 56.94 14.11 -42.79
C ALA A 687 57.25 15.60 -42.50
N GLY A 688 57.01 16.01 -41.26
CA GLY A 688 57.19 17.36 -40.77
C GLY A 688 56.22 18.41 -41.31
N LEU A 689 55.34 18.08 -42.28
CA LEU A 689 54.32 19.01 -42.78
C LEU A 689 53.15 19.09 -41.81
N GLU A 690 52.61 20.30 -41.64
CA GLU A 690 51.37 20.51 -40.90
C GLU A 690 50.19 20.41 -41.88
N ILE A 691 49.29 19.47 -41.60
CA ILE A 691 48.18 19.09 -42.47
C ILE A 691 46.85 19.48 -41.80
N PRO A 692 46.15 20.50 -42.32
CA PRO A 692 44.85 20.90 -41.79
C PRO A 692 43.76 19.91 -42.22
N ILE A 693 43.14 19.26 -41.25
CA ILE A 693 42.00 18.35 -41.42
C ILE A 693 40.76 19.02 -40.87
N LYS A 694 39.77 19.27 -41.72
CA LYS A 694 38.46 19.79 -41.31
C LYS A 694 37.56 18.64 -40.89
N ILE A 695 36.86 18.82 -39.78
CA ILE A 695 35.96 17.83 -39.17
C ILE A 695 34.58 18.47 -39.04
N LYS A 696 33.56 17.87 -39.64
CA LYS A 696 32.21 18.43 -39.59
C LYS A 696 31.12 17.36 -39.65
N GLY A 697 30.02 17.60 -38.94
CA GLY A 697 28.81 16.79 -39.03
C GLY A 697 28.25 16.36 -37.67
N PRO A 698 27.23 15.50 -37.66
CA PRO A 698 26.75 14.86 -36.44
C PRO A 698 27.86 14.05 -35.76
N ILE A 699 27.91 14.04 -34.43
CA ILE A 699 28.99 13.36 -33.67
C ILE A 699 29.06 11.85 -33.95
N GLU A 700 27.93 11.24 -34.30
CA GLU A 700 27.84 9.82 -34.67
C GLU A 700 28.41 9.54 -36.08
N GLN A 701 28.47 10.56 -36.93
CA GLN A 701 28.83 10.46 -38.36
C GLN A 701 29.70 11.64 -38.79
N LEU A 702 30.84 11.81 -38.12
CA LEU A 702 31.79 12.87 -38.45
C LEU A 702 32.42 12.65 -39.83
N ARG A 703 32.44 13.69 -40.65
CA ARG A 703 33.15 13.72 -41.92
C ARG A 703 34.50 14.40 -41.76
N TRP A 704 35.53 13.77 -42.30
CA TRP A 704 36.92 14.20 -42.23
C TRP A 704 37.39 14.58 -43.64
N THR A 705 37.85 15.81 -43.84
CA THR A 705 38.26 16.32 -45.14
C THR A 705 39.59 17.06 -45.05
N LEU A 706 40.51 16.76 -45.97
CA LEU A 706 41.80 17.46 -46.10
C LEU A 706 41.63 18.81 -46.79
N GLU A 707 42.19 19.87 -46.24
CA GLU A 707 42.23 21.20 -46.89
C GLU A 707 43.53 21.34 -47.72
N LEU A 708 43.65 20.58 -48.82
CA LEU A 708 44.84 20.53 -49.69
C LEU A 708 45.28 21.91 -50.21
N GLU A 709 44.32 22.77 -50.57
CA GLU A 709 44.61 24.14 -51.02
C GLU A 709 45.34 24.97 -49.95
N LYS A 710 44.98 24.79 -48.68
CA LYS A 710 45.61 25.50 -47.56
C LYS A 710 46.96 24.90 -47.17
N LEU A 711 47.13 23.59 -47.37
CA LEU A 711 48.41 22.91 -47.17
C LEU A 711 49.49 23.52 -48.07
N MET A 712 49.17 23.76 -49.35
CA MET A 712 50.10 24.30 -50.36
C MET A 712 50.38 25.80 -50.21
N ASN A 713 49.48 26.55 -49.58
CA ASN A 713 49.59 28.01 -49.41
C ASN A 713 50.26 28.41 -48.08
N SER A 714 50.66 27.46 -47.24
CA SER A 714 51.39 27.74 -45.99
C SER A 714 52.87 27.99 -46.26
N SER A 715 53.38 29.17 -45.88
CA SER A 715 54.79 29.54 -46.05
C SER A 715 55.74 28.57 -45.34
N ALA A 716 55.36 28.06 -44.16
CA ALA A 716 56.12 27.07 -43.41
C ALA A 716 56.16 25.70 -44.12
N ASN A 717 55.04 25.27 -44.71
CA ASN A 717 55.03 24.03 -45.50
C ASN A 717 55.79 24.18 -46.81
N GLN A 718 55.70 25.33 -47.48
CA GLN A 718 56.48 25.63 -48.68
C GLN A 718 57.98 25.58 -48.40
N GLN A 719 58.46 26.22 -47.32
CA GLN A 719 59.87 26.15 -46.91
C GLN A 719 60.33 24.70 -46.67
N LYS A 720 59.56 23.91 -45.93
CA LYS A 720 59.88 22.49 -45.67
C LYS A 720 59.86 21.62 -46.93
N LEU A 721 58.94 21.88 -47.85
CA LEU A 721 58.88 21.21 -49.16
C LEU A 721 60.10 21.59 -50.03
N PHE A 722 60.50 22.87 -50.03
CA PHE A 722 61.70 23.35 -50.73
C PHE A 722 63.00 22.76 -50.15
N GLU A 723 63.15 22.73 -48.82
CA GLU A 723 64.30 22.10 -48.15
C GLU A 723 64.43 20.61 -48.52
N ARG A 724 63.29 19.91 -48.61
CA ARG A 724 63.28 18.49 -49.02
C ARG A 724 63.57 18.28 -50.49
N LEU A 725 62.99 19.10 -51.37
CA LEU A 725 63.32 19.06 -52.80
C LEU A 725 64.82 19.30 -53.01
N ASN A 726 65.42 20.23 -52.28
CA ASN A 726 66.88 20.45 -52.32
C ASN A 726 67.68 19.26 -51.79
N ASN A 727 67.23 18.59 -50.73
CA ASN A 727 67.89 17.40 -50.20
C ASN A 727 67.78 16.18 -51.13
N VAL A 728 66.64 15.99 -51.80
CA VAL A 728 66.43 14.90 -52.76
C VAL A 728 67.18 15.17 -54.07
N MET A 729 67.13 16.40 -54.60
CA MET A 729 67.91 16.78 -55.79
C MET A 729 69.42 16.85 -55.51
N GLY A 730 69.84 17.14 -54.29
CA GLY A 730 71.25 17.09 -53.88
C GLY A 730 71.80 15.68 -53.72
N GLN A 731 70.94 14.67 -53.50
CA GLN A 731 71.34 13.26 -53.47
C GLN A 731 71.37 12.59 -54.85
N SER A 732 70.70 13.14 -55.88
CA SER A 732 70.79 12.60 -57.25
C SER A 732 71.94 13.19 -58.09
N VAL A 733 72.80 14.03 -57.51
CA VAL A 733 73.98 14.63 -58.17
C VAL A 733 75.30 14.18 -57.51
N ARG A 734 75.32 12.99 -56.90
CA ARG A 734 76.56 12.34 -56.44
C ARG A 734 76.73 10.95 -57.01
#